data_AF-A0AAX4PGB7-F1
#
_entry.id   AF-A0AAX4PGB7-F1
#
_cell.length_a   1.000
_cell.length_b   1.000
_cell.length_c   1.000
_cell.angle_alpha   90.00
_cell.angle_beta   90.00
_cell.angle_gamma   90.00
#
_symmetry.space_group_name_H-M   'P 1'
#
loop_
_entity.id
_entity.type
_entity.pdbx_description
1 polymer ?
#
loop_
_entity_poly.entity_id
_entity_poly.type
_entity_poly.pdbx_seq_one_letter_code
_entity_poly.pdbx_strand_id
1 'polypeptide(L)'
;MRLLWWAAVLVLVTAASQPAEAFKYDFLHGVASGDPLSDSIVLWTRITHRFEPETTKVRWVVLDRTGAEVASSTALATASSDFTIKVIVDGLLPATEYTYFFEAVDGDGGSRSPTGNFRTLPDPSAHVERAKFAVFSCSNWGFGHFNAYDAATRMLNHIDFWIHLGDYYYEYGPETYPSRAQAVRPRGLEPDHEAVSLEDYRLRHATYRLDPDLQRLSASAALVAIWDDHELADNQYSTGAHNHDPETEGSFFERRTSALRAYHEWLPTRSGKIGDEDYVGDRYFRELKIGNLASMFVLETRMLNRTNPDEVDGGDLMGGTASMLAAAAVEDVRNLPEEVEKSLFERRDFLEGYRRRENKTLLSWEELRWIERQTRTSAESLVTWQLFAQQIVMADIAFADLDRAADLVDASRAAGWREQIDNATCLNGARAVSFSPAPFMKENFMKEVDLSARDCLSMRAGWLHGKLKIPYNLDMWAGYLAERERFYDATARARNMVVYSGDSHNSWASNLRDKDGNIIAAEVAGTSVSSAGIETFVPFLSADLMSAGFLAANPDLLYANTEKRGFFVVDLTHETHRATYVSVDQVETRDYKAFCEARLEYDSVGVGQRREKGMRLLSGEHCDFGGPREGPADRKEAGVGSQYWVAAPFVITSAILIMLVPGLVLWKRRSARKRERYIAMMEMSLEEQQEL
;
A
#
# COMPACT_ATOMS: atom_id res chain seq x y z
N MET A 1 -10.44 40.20 -14.08
CA MET A 1 -10.92 40.28 -12.67
C MET A 1 -10.62 38.99 -11.90
N ARG A 2 -9.36 38.50 -11.96
CA ARG A 2 -8.85 37.36 -11.19
C ARG A 2 -7.69 37.85 -10.30
N LEU A 3 -7.97 38.78 -9.39
CA LEU A 3 -6.93 39.42 -8.55
C LEU A 3 -7.44 39.89 -7.18
N LEU A 4 -8.58 39.36 -6.68
CA LEU A 4 -9.21 39.87 -5.45
C LEU A 4 -9.78 38.75 -4.55
N TRP A 5 -9.04 37.66 -4.36
CA TRP A 5 -9.39 36.62 -3.37
C TRP A 5 -8.31 36.38 -2.30
N TRP A 6 -7.22 37.14 -2.31
CA TRP A 6 -6.10 36.99 -1.35
C TRP A 6 -6.00 38.07 -0.27
N ALA A 7 -7.11 38.72 0.12
CA ALA A 7 -7.06 39.88 1.02
C ALA A 7 -8.13 39.94 2.11
N ALA A 8 -8.54 38.80 2.68
CA ALA A 8 -9.54 38.83 3.76
C ALA A 8 -9.31 37.79 4.88
N VAL A 9 -8.08 37.70 5.41
CA VAL A 9 -7.85 37.34 6.82
C VAL A 9 -6.64 38.12 7.32
N LEU A 10 -6.82 39.40 7.64
CA LEU A 10 -5.96 40.07 8.61
C LEU A 10 -6.72 41.25 9.23
N VAL A 11 -6.54 41.39 10.55
CA VAL A 11 -6.90 42.51 11.45
C VAL A 11 -8.06 42.20 12.41
N LEU A 12 -7.71 41.61 13.57
CA LEU A 12 -7.96 42.16 14.91
C LEU A 12 -7.58 41.14 16.01
N VAL A 13 -6.30 41.09 16.42
CA VAL A 13 -5.87 41.02 17.83
C VAL A 13 -4.47 41.63 17.90
N THR A 14 -4.36 42.83 18.46
CA THR A 14 -3.08 43.42 18.87
C THR A 14 -2.78 43.01 20.31
N ALA A 15 -1.94 42.00 20.50
CA ALA A 15 -1.15 41.79 21.70
C ALA A 15 0.24 41.31 21.25
N ALA A 16 1.27 42.05 21.66
CA ALA A 16 2.63 41.94 21.15
C ALA A 16 3.28 40.59 21.50
N SER A 17 3.29 39.66 20.56
CA SER A 17 4.31 38.63 20.41
C SER A 17 5.20 39.06 19.23
N GLN A 18 6.53 39.08 19.42
CA GLN A 18 7.46 39.34 18.32
C GLN A 18 7.13 38.39 17.15
N PRO A 19 7.08 38.87 15.88
CA PRO A 19 6.86 37.98 14.76
C PRO A 19 8.02 36.99 14.72
N ALA A 20 7.73 35.70 14.80
CA ALA A 20 8.69 34.67 14.40
C ALA A 20 9.18 35.05 13.00
N GLU A 21 10.49 35.18 12.79
CA GLU A 21 11.05 35.41 11.47
C GLU A 21 10.48 34.37 10.52
N ALA A 22 9.69 34.81 9.54
CA ALA A 22 9.08 33.92 8.58
C ALA A 22 10.18 33.43 7.62
N PHE A 23 10.64 32.19 7.80
CA PHE A 23 11.61 31.58 6.89
C PHE A 23 11.08 31.61 5.45
N LYS A 24 11.97 31.96 4.52
CA LYS A 24 11.69 31.97 3.07
C LYS A 24 11.49 30.56 2.50
N TYR A 25 12.07 29.56 3.16
CA TYR A 25 12.07 28.14 2.77
C TYR A 25 11.68 27.25 3.95
N ASP A 26 11.01 26.14 3.67
CA ASP A 26 10.58 25.14 4.64
C ASP A 26 10.77 23.72 4.08
N PHE A 27 10.72 22.71 4.95
CA PHE A 27 10.85 21.29 4.62
C PHE A 27 9.60 20.53 5.07
N LEU A 28 8.41 20.99 4.62
CA LEU A 28 7.10 20.50 5.07
C LEU A 28 6.91 18.98 4.94
N HIS A 29 7.60 18.34 4.00
CA HIS A 29 7.47 16.90 3.69
C HIS A 29 8.55 16.04 4.36
N GLY A 30 9.34 16.64 5.26
CA GLY A 30 10.41 15.98 5.99
C GLY A 30 11.58 15.56 5.11
N VAL A 31 12.33 14.59 5.62
CA VAL A 31 13.50 13.99 4.96
C VAL A 31 13.34 12.48 4.87
N ALA A 32 14.04 11.84 3.95
CA ALA A 32 14.17 10.38 3.93
C ALA A 32 15.53 9.95 3.41
N SER A 33 15.91 8.73 3.79
CA SER A 33 17.03 8.01 3.20
C SER A 33 16.53 6.68 2.66
N GLY A 34 17.23 6.08 1.71
CA GLY A 34 16.76 4.85 1.10
C GLY A 34 17.77 4.16 0.20
N ASP A 35 17.41 2.95 -0.19
CA ASP A 35 18.26 2.02 -0.95
C ASP A 35 19.71 1.97 -0.44
N PRO A 36 19.90 1.60 0.84
CA PRO A 36 21.22 1.51 1.44
C PRO A 36 22.05 0.43 0.74
N LEU A 37 23.31 0.75 0.47
CA LEU A 37 24.35 -0.21 0.10
C LEU A 37 25.47 -0.16 1.16
N SER A 38 26.51 -0.96 0.96
CA SER A 38 27.63 -1.03 1.90
C SER A 38 28.44 0.27 1.98
N ASP A 39 28.44 1.06 0.92
CA ASP A 39 29.27 2.26 0.80
C ASP A 39 28.48 3.50 0.37
N SER A 40 27.17 3.39 0.21
CA SER A 40 26.36 4.46 -0.33
C SER A 40 24.90 4.43 0.13
N ILE A 41 24.26 5.60 0.07
CA ILE A 41 22.86 5.82 0.43
C ILE A 41 22.22 6.82 -0.53
N VAL A 42 20.90 6.74 -0.73
CA VAL A 42 20.11 7.82 -1.32
C VAL A 42 19.60 8.73 -0.21
N LEU A 43 19.84 10.03 -0.30
CA LEU A 43 19.22 11.04 0.57
C LEU A 43 18.17 11.82 -0.21
N TRP A 44 17.03 12.08 0.43
CA TRP A 44 15.88 12.74 -0.17
C TRP A 44 15.30 13.83 0.73
N THR A 45 14.85 14.93 0.12
CA THR A 45 13.94 15.91 0.73
C THR A 45 13.17 16.65 -0.37
N ARG A 46 12.10 17.37 -0.01
CA ARG A 46 11.50 18.41 -0.87
C ARG A 46 11.56 19.77 -0.20
N ILE A 47 12.10 20.76 -0.88
CA ILE A 47 12.07 22.14 -0.38
C ILE A 47 10.73 22.79 -0.74
N THR A 48 10.14 23.50 0.23
CA THR A 48 8.87 24.19 0.08
C THR A 48 9.09 25.68 0.19
N HIS A 49 8.48 26.44 -0.70
CA HIS A 49 8.69 27.88 -0.81
C HIS A 49 7.41 28.66 -0.53
N ARG A 50 7.57 29.89 -0.04
CA ARG A 50 6.47 30.87 0.01
C ARG A 50 6.32 31.68 -1.29
N PHE A 51 7.35 31.66 -2.14
CA PHE A 51 7.41 32.33 -3.45
C PHE A 51 8.02 31.34 -4.44
N GLU A 52 7.70 31.37 -5.72
CA GLU A 52 8.23 30.40 -6.70
C GLU A 52 9.56 30.87 -7.31
N PRO A 53 10.74 30.45 -6.81
CA PRO A 53 11.99 30.72 -7.49
C PRO A 53 12.16 29.78 -8.69
N GLU A 54 12.94 30.19 -9.68
CA GLU A 54 13.33 29.29 -10.78
C GLU A 54 14.16 28.09 -10.27
N THR A 55 15.07 28.34 -9.32
CA THR A 55 15.94 27.33 -8.72
C THR A 55 16.19 27.61 -7.25
N THR A 56 16.52 26.58 -6.47
CA THR A 56 17.02 26.74 -5.10
C THR A 56 18.21 25.82 -4.85
N LYS A 57 19.32 26.40 -4.39
CA LYS A 57 20.49 25.66 -3.93
C LYS A 57 20.23 25.10 -2.54
N VAL A 58 20.44 23.81 -2.41
CA VAL A 58 20.28 23.08 -1.15
C VAL A 58 21.58 22.35 -0.86
N ARG A 59 22.24 22.72 0.23
CA ARG A 59 23.38 21.98 0.75
C ARG A 59 22.87 20.76 1.49
N TRP A 60 23.47 19.60 1.26
CA TRP A 60 23.24 18.39 2.04
C TRP A 60 24.51 18.04 2.80
N VAL A 61 24.34 17.51 4.00
CA VAL A 61 25.44 17.20 4.92
C VAL A 61 25.20 15.83 5.54
N VAL A 62 26.24 15.01 5.60
CA VAL A 62 26.28 13.74 6.33
C VAL A 62 27.33 13.84 7.43
N LEU A 63 26.92 13.49 8.64
CA LEU A 63 27.77 13.44 9.83
C LEU A 63 27.92 12.00 10.32
N ASP A 64 29.13 11.67 10.79
CA ASP A 64 29.35 10.43 11.54
C ASP A 64 28.80 10.52 12.98
N ARG A 65 28.99 9.44 13.77
CA ARG A 65 28.53 9.35 15.16
C ARG A 65 29.22 10.34 16.11
N THR A 66 30.36 10.91 15.73
CA THR A 66 31.05 11.95 16.50
C THR A 66 30.50 13.35 16.20
N GLY A 67 29.68 13.47 15.15
CA GLY A 67 29.17 14.74 14.64
C GLY A 67 30.11 15.40 13.61
N ALA A 68 31.15 14.69 13.16
CA ALA A 68 32.07 15.20 12.14
C ALA A 68 31.44 15.07 10.75
N GLU A 69 31.55 16.12 9.95
CA GLU A 69 31.13 16.11 8.55
C GLU A 69 32.02 15.19 7.72
N VAL A 70 31.43 14.12 7.18
CA VAL A 70 32.13 13.13 6.36
C VAL A 70 31.83 13.28 4.88
N ALA A 71 30.69 13.88 4.54
CA ALA A 71 30.32 14.20 3.16
C ALA A 71 29.37 15.40 3.13
N SER A 72 29.57 16.29 2.16
CA SER A 72 28.60 17.34 1.84
C SER A 72 28.76 17.80 0.40
N SER A 73 27.68 18.34 -0.17
CA SER A 73 27.72 19.07 -1.43
C SER A 73 26.47 19.95 -1.55
N THR A 74 26.30 20.60 -2.70
CA THR A 74 25.11 21.39 -3.03
C THR A 74 24.39 20.76 -4.21
N ALA A 75 23.08 20.62 -4.09
CA ALA A 75 22.18 20.21 -5.16
C ALA A 75 21.25 21.37 -5.56
N LEU A 76 20.69 21.30 -6.76
CA LEU A 76 19.71 22.26 -7.26
C LEU A 76 18.31 21.65 -7.23
N ALA A 77 17.41 22.28 -6.50
CA ALA A 77 15.98 22.02 -6.57
C ALA A 77 15.36 22.91 -7.65
N THR A 78 14.56 22.34 -8.55
CA THR A 78 13.94 23.06 -9.67
C THR A 78 12.47 22.68 -9.79
N ALA A 79 11.67 23.52 -10.45
CA ALA A 79 10.26 23.21 -10.74
C ALA A 79 10.09 21.90 -11.55
N SER A 80 11.06 21.55 -12.40
CA SER A 80 11.00 20.32 -13.20
C SER A 80 11.05 19.03 -12.38
N SER A 81 11.67 19.03 -11.19
CA SER A 81 11.68 17.89 -10.25
C SER A 81 10.70 18.09 -9.08
N ASP A 82 9.77 19.04 -9.21
CA ASP A 82 8.90 19.49 -8.12
C ASP A 82 9.69 19.88 -6.85
N PHE A 83 10.86 20.48 -7.07
CA PHE A 83 11.78 20.91 -6.02
C PHE A 83 12.19 19.81 -5.03
N THR A 84 12.06 18.55 -5.45
CA THR A 84 12.67 17.41 -4.76
C THR A 84 14.18 17.44 -4.97
N ILE A 85 14.91 17.08 -3.93
CA ILE A 85 16.34 16.80 -3.94
C ILE A 85 16.49 15.32 -3.69
N LYS A 86 17.18 14.62 -4.59
CA LYS A 86 17.57 13.23 -4.44
C LYS A 86 19.03 13.07 -4.83
N VAL A 87 19.88 12.66 -3.89
CA VAL A 87 21.33 12.54 -4.10
C VAL A 87 21.81 11.17 -3.65
N ILE A 88 22.76 10.61 -4.40
CA ILE A 88 23.50 9.42 -3.98
C ILE A 88 24.77 9.91 -3.30
N VAL A 89 24.93 9.55 -2.02
CA VAL A 89 26.17 9.78 -1.28
C VAL A 89 26.95 8.47 -1.27
N ASP A 90 28.16 8.48 -1.81
CA ASP A 90 29.06 7.32 -1.90
C ASP A 90 30.30 7.49 -1.00
N GLY A 91 31.18 6.48 -1.01
CA GLY A 91 32.41 6.49 -0.22
C GLY A 91 32.22 6.38 1.30
N LEU A 92 31.05 5.93 1.74
CA LEU A 92 30.72 5.72 3.16
C LEU A 92 31.33 4.41 3.66
N LEU A 93 31.52 4.30 4.98
CA LEU A 93 31.97 3.07 5.61
C LEU A 93 30.80 2.08 5.73
N PRO A 94 31.05 0.76 5.56
CA PRO A 94 30.02 -0.26 5.76
C PRO A 94 29.58 -0.39 7.21
N ALA A 95 28.36 -0.89 7.41
CA ALA A 95 27.78 -1.15 8.72
C ALA A 95 27.90 0.04 9.69
N THR A 96 27.76 1.26 9.19
CA THR A 96 28.01 2.50 9.94
C THR A 96 26.75 3.36 10.01
N GLU A 97 26.46 3.87 11.22
CA GLU A 97 25.37 4.81 11.46
C GLU A 97 25.81 6.24 11.13
N TYR A 98 24.95 6.96 10.42
CA TYR A 98 25.15 8.35 10.04
C TYR A 98 23.90 9.18 10.34
N THR A 99 24.11 10.47 10.55
CA THR A 99 23.03 11.47 10.56
C THR A 99 23.18 12.38 9.34
N TYR A 100 22.07 12.94 8.85
CA TYR A 100 22.11 13.86 7.72
C TYR A 100 21.03 14.94 7.82
N PHE A 101 21.23 16.04 7.10
CA PHE A 101 20.26 17.12 6.98
C PHE A 101 20.52 17.94 5.71
N PHE A 102 19.56 18.79 5.38
CA PHE A 102 19.61 19.72 4.26
C PHE A 102 19.51 21.17 4.75
N GLU A 103 20.16 22.09 4.03
CA GLU A 103 20.16 23.52 4.30
C GLU A 103 19.88 24.29 3.00
N ALA A 104 18.86 25.12 3.00
CA ALA A 104 18.65 26.07 1.91
C ALA A 104 19.73 27.16 1.99
N VAL A 105 20.56 27.30 0.96
CA VAL A 105 21.71 28.23 0.98
C VAL A 105 21.47 29.53 0.23
N ASP A 106 20.31 29.68 -0.44
CA ASP A 106 19.95 30.91 -1.14
C ASP A 106 19.23 31.89 -0.19
N GLY A 107 19.86 33.03 0.15
CA GLY A 107 19.23 34.14 0.90
C GLY A 107 19.67 34.31 2.36
N ASP A 108 19.30 35.45 2.95
CA ASP A 108 19.65 35.84 4.32
C ASP A 108 18.74 35.11 5.33
N GLY A 109 19.21 33.98 5.86
CA GLY A 109 18.49 33.20 6.89
C GLY A 109 18.22 31.75 6.46
N GLY A 110 19.29 30.98 6.27
CA GLY A 110 19.23 29.58 5.82
C GLY A 110 18.27 28.74 6.68
N SER A 111 17.30 28.10 6.01
CA SER A 111 16.38 27.16 6.64
C SER A 111 16.99 25.76 6.60
N ARG A 112 16.88 25.01 7.70
CA ARG A 112 17.45 23.66 7.85
C ARG A 112 16.34 22.64 8.00
N SER A 113 16.48 21.49 7.34
CA SER A 113 15.53 20.38 7.46
C SER A 113 15.59 19.73 8.83
N PRO A 114 14.59 18.91 9.19
CA PRO A 114 14.78 17.89 10.22
C PRO A 114 16.02 17.03 9.95
N THR A 115 16.63 16.50 11.01
CA THR A 115 17.76 15.56 10.90
C THR A 115 17.21 14.16 10.66
N GLY A 116 17.75 13.47 9.67
CA GLY A 116 17.49 12.04 9.44
C GLY A 116 18.67 11.18 9.87
N ASN A 117 18.41 9.88 10.02
CA ASN A 117 19.37 8.85 10.38
C ASN A 117 19.32 7.73 9.35
N PHE A 118 20.46 7.10 9.11
CA PHE A 118 20.54 5.86 8.33
C PHE A 118 21.74 5.02 8.76
N ARG A 119 21.73 3.76 8.33
CA ARG A 119 22.83 2.82 8.48
C ARG A 119 23.17 2.24 7.11
N THR A 120 24.44 2.31 6.70
CA THR A 120 24.91 1.59 5.52
C THR A 120 24.84 0.09 5.74
N LEU A 121 24.63 -0.69 4.68
CA LEU A 121 24.63 -2.15 4.80
C LEU A 121 26.04 -2.65 5.19
N PRO A 122 26.15 -3.86 5.74
CA PRO A 122 27.45 -4.50 5.91
C PRO A 122 28.15 -4.74 4.57
N ASP A 123 29.49 -4.82 4.59
CA ASP A 123 30.24 -5.29 3.42
C ASP A 123 29.70 -6.68 3.00
N PRO A 124 29.52 -6.96 1.70
CA PRO A 124 29.00 -8.25 1.23
C PRO A 124 29.79 -9.48 1.69
N SER A 125 31.07 -9.34 2.05
CA SER A 125 31.91 -10.42 2.56
C SER A 125 31.94 -10.50 4.10
N ALA A 126 31.33 -9.54 4.80
CA ALA A 126 31.34 -9.50 6.25
C ALA A 126 30.52 -10.64 6.87
N HIS A 127 30.97 -11.12 8.02
CA HIS A 127 30.15 -11.97 8.87
C HIS A 127 29.18 -11.12 9.68
N VAL A 128 27.89 -11.36 9.52
CA VAL A 128 26.83 -10.57 10.17
C VAL A 128 26.01 -11.51 11.06
N GLU A 129 26.13 -11.34 12.38
CA GLU A 129 25.44 -12.19 13.36
C GLU A 129 23.92 -12.04 13.31
N ARG A 130 23.45 -10.82 13.05
CA ARG A 130 22.03 -10.47 13.15
C ARG A 130 21.66 -9.30 12.26
N ALA A 131 20.46 -9.32 11.70
CA ALA A 131 19.82 -8.18 11.05
C ALA A 131 18.37 -8.04 11.54
N LYS A 132 17.90 -6.79 11.70
CA LYS A 132 16.54 -6.49 12.16
C LYS A 132 15.92 -5.38 11.32
N PHE A 133 14.79 -5.66 10.68
CA PHE A 133 14.08 -4.70 9.83
C PHE A 133 12.56 -4.86 9.96
N ALA A 134 11.81 -3.84 9.58
CA ALA A 134 10.35 -3.85 9.59
C ALA A 134 9.79 -3.79 8.16
N VAL A 135 8.62 -4.37 7.94
CA VAL A 135 7.99 -4.50 6.61
C VAL A 135 6.55 -4.01 6.68
N PHE A 136 6.17 -3.16 5.73
CA PHE A 136 4.89 -2.46 5.64
C PHE A 136 4.33 -2.55 4.21
N SER A 137 3.02 -2.33 4.08
CA SER A 137 2.34 -2.07 2.81
C SER A 137 1.03 -1.30 3.08
N CYS A 138 0.36 -0.82 2.03
CA CYS A 138 -1.04 -0.44 2.05
C CYS A 138 -1.41 0.63 3.09
N SER A 139 -1.04 1.88 2.76
CA SER A 139 -1.15 3.05 3.65
C SER A 139 -2.29 3.99 3.27
N ASN A 140 -3.49 3.50 2.95
CA ASN A 140 -4.56 4.39 2.46
C ASN A 140 -4.90 5.51 3.45
N TRP A 141 -4.73 6.76 2.99
CA TRP A 141 -4.93 7.97 3.77
C TRP A 141 -6.36 8.15 4.28
N GLY A 142 -7.36 7.74 3.50
CA GLY A 142 -8.76 7.92 3.85
C GLY A 142 -9.22 6.98 4.96
N PHE A 143 -8.67 5.76 5.04
CA PHE A 143 -9.16 4.75 5.99
C PHE A 143 -8.72 4.99 7.43
N GLY A 144 -7.58 5.64 7.67
CA GLY A 144 -7.19 5.95 9.05
C GLY A 144 -5.76 6.43 9.21
N HIS A 145 -5.47 6.99 10.39
CA HIS A 145 -4.17 7.50 10.80
C HIS A 145 -3.08 6.43 10.69
N PHE A 146 -1.85 6.85 10.42
CA PHE A 146 -0.71 5.95 10.26
C PHE A 146 -0.11 5.53 11.61
N ASN A 147 -0.98 5.03 12.49
CA ASN A 147 -0.64 4.54 13.82
C ASN A 147 0.40 3.40 13.74
N ALA A 148 0.41 2.58 12.68
CA ALA A 148 1.43 1.56 12.48
C ALA A 148 2.86 2.15 12.37
N TYR A 149 3.03 3.28 11.67
CA TYR A 149 4.32 3.96 11.59
C TYR A 149 4.75 4.55 12.93
N ASP A 150 3.83 5.18 13.66
CA ASP A 150 4.12 5.66 15.01
C ASP A 150 4.50 4.50 15.94
N ALA A 151 3.77 3.38 15.90
CA ALA A 151 4.04 2.19 16.71
C ALA A 151 5.44 1.64 16.44
N ALA A 152 5.85 1.56 15.17
CA ALA A 152 7.20 1.13 14.81
C ALA A 152 8.27 2.02 15.44
N THR A 153 8.11 3.34 15.37
CA THR A 153 9.08 4.27 15.97
C THR A 153 9.10 4.24 17.50
N ARG A 154 8.00 3.86 18.15
CA ARG A 154 7.91 3.77 19.63
C ARG A 154 8.36 2.42 20.19
N MET A 155 8.07 1.32 19.52
CA MET A 155 8.30 -0.04 20.01
C MET A 155 9.66 -0.59 19.60
N LEU A 156 10.24 -0.11 18.50
CA LEU A 156 11.50 -0.62 17.97
C LEU A 156 12.64 0.31 18.37
N ASN A 157 13.53 -0.20 19.23
CA ASN A 157 14.72 0.54 19.64
C ASN A 157 15.68 0.83 18.48
N HIS A 158 15.73 -0.08 17.51
CA HIS A 158 16.62 -0.04 16.36
C HIS A 158 16.10 -0.98 15.27
N ILE A 159 16.11 -0.52 14.03
CA ILE A 159 16.00 -1.30 12.80
C ILE A 159 17.12 -0.86 11.85
N ASP A 160 17.69 -1.79 11.10
CA ASP A 160 18.74 -1.51 10.12
C ASP A 160 18.18 -0.71 8.93
N PHE A 161 16.96 -1.05 8.51
CA PHE A 161 16.17 -0.41 7.46
C PHE A 161 14.70 -0.85 7.61
N TRP A 162 13.81 -0.28 6.80
CA TRP A 162 12.43 -0.73 6.67
C TRP A 162 12.04 -0.91 5.19
N ILE A 163 11.08 -1.78 4.94
CA ILE A 163 10.59 -2.12 3.60
C ILE A 163 9.16 -1.63 3.46
N HIS A 164 8.83 -1.02 2.32
CA HIS A 164 7.44 -0.82 1.89
C HIS A 164 7.20 -1.63 0.61
N LEU A 165 6.25 -2.56 0.65
CA LEU A 165 5.97 -3.53 -0.43
C LEU A 165 4.94 -3.03 -1.46
N GLY A 166 4.69 -1.73 -1.48
CA GLY A 166 3.73 -1.06 -2.36
C GLY A 166 2.45 -0.61 -1.66
N ASP A 167 1.63 0.14 -2.39
CA ASP A 167 0.51 0.93 -1.87
C ASP A 167 0.93 1.95 -0.81
N TYR A 168 2.06 2.60 -1.06
CA TYR A 168 2.56 3.74 -0.29
C TYR A 168 1.54 4.88 -0.29
N TYR A 169 0.83 5.03 -1.40
CA TYR A 169 -0.39 5.82 -1.51
C TYR A 169 -1.43 5.14 -2.40
N TYR A 170 -2.62 5.71 -2.42
CA TYR A 170 -3.72 5.35 -3.31
C TYR A 170 -4.01 6.50 -4.26
N GLU A 171 -4.42 6.21 -5.49
CA GLU A 171 -4.68 7.14 -6.60
C GLU A 171 -6.09 7.75 -6.55
N TYR A 172 -7.03 7.09 -5.86
CA TYR A 172 -8.44 7.45 -5.86
C TYR A 172 -8.78 8.89 -5.46
N GLY A 173 -9.87 9.41 -6.01
CA GLY A 173 -10.53 10.59 -5.46
C GLY A 173 -11.17 10.36 -4.07
N PRO A 174 -11.49 11.44 -3.33
CA PRO A 174 -12.24 11.36 -2.08
C PRO A 174 -13.60 10.67 -2.27
N GLU A 175 -14.04 9.89 -1.26
CA GLU A 175 -15.32 9.18 -1.26
C GLU A 175 -15.45 8.02 -2.27
N THR A 176 -14.38 7.69 -2.99
CA THR A 176 -14.30 6.47 -3.81
C THR A 176 -13.82 5.30 -2.97
N TYR A 177 -12.56 5.34 -2.51
CA TYR A 177 -11.97 4.32 -1.66
C TYR A 177 -11.02 4.93 -0.62
N PRO A 178 -11.48 5.12 0.63
CA PRO A 178 -12.77 4.71 1.19
C PRO A 178 -13.98 5.50 0.68
N SER A 179 -15.16 4.86 0.75
CA SER A 179 -16.44 5.55 0.66
C SER A 179 -16.61 6.57 1.79
N ARG A 180 -17.59 7.47 1.66
CA ARG A 180 -17.89 8.46 2.71
C ARG A 180 -18.17 7.85 4.09
N ALA A 181 -18.76 6.66 4.16
CA ALA A 181 -19.08 5.98 5.41
C ALA A 181 -17.86 5.33 6.07
N GLN A 182 -16.86 4.94 5.28
CA GLN A 182 -15.63 4.29 5.74
C GLN A 182 -14.52 5.31 6.07
N ALA A 183 -14.58 6.52 5.51
CA ALA A 183 -13.51 7.50 5.61
C ALA A 183 -13.38 8.15 7.01
N VAL A 184 -12.16 8.22 7.52
CA VAL A 184 -11.81 9.00 8.72
C VAL A 184 -11.65 10.47 8.33
N ARG A 185 -12.42 11.37 8.98
CA ARG A 185 -12.50 12.80 8.63
C ARG A 185 -12.16 13.74 9.77
N PRO A 186 -11.67 14.96 9.48
CA PRO A 186 -11.35 15.50 8.16
C PRO A 186 -9.86 15.32 7.82
N ARG A 187 -9.50 14.35 6.98
CA ARG A 187 -8.09 14.13 6.62
C ARG A 187 -7.58 14.85 5.37
N GLY A 188 -8.42 15.52 4.57
CA GLY A 188 -7.99 16.34 3.41
C GLY A 188 -7.11 15.57 2.40
N LEU A 189 -7.72 15.02 1.35
CA LEU A 189 -6.98 14.29 0.32
C LEU A 189 -6.81 15.18 -0.91
N GLU A 190 -5.56 15.34 -1.37
CA GLU A 190 -5.24 16.08 -2.58
C GLU A 190 -4.48 15.17 -3.58
N PRO A 191 -4.71 15.30 -4.90
CA PRO A 191 -5.82 16.05 -5.49
C PRO A 191 -7.17 15.50 -5.02
N ASP A 192 -8.19 16.35 -5.03
CA ASP A 192 -9.57 16.02 -4.67
C ASP A 192 -10.33 15.22 -5.75
N HIS A 193 -9.58 14.49 -6.58
CA HIS A 193 -10.04 13.64 -7.66
C HIS A 193 -9.04 12.49 -7.90
N GLU A 194 -9.40 11.61 -8.82
CA GLU A 194 -8.55 10.52 -9.31
C GLU A 194 -7.20 11.05 -9.83
N ALA A 195 -6.08 10.50 -9.37
CA ALA A 195 -4.76 10.92 -9.83
C ALA A 195 -4.41 10.34 -11.20
N VAL A 196 -4.25 11.19 -12.21
CA VAL A 196 -3.98 10.78 -13.60
C VAL A 196 -2.74 11.45 -14.18
N SER A 197 -2.54 12.74 -13.92
CA SER A 197 -1.41 13.53 -14.43
C SER A 197 -0.18 13.48 -13.50
N LEU A 198 0.97 13.94 -14.01
CA LEU A 198 2.19 14.04 -13.20
C LEU A 198 1.99 14.96 -11.98
N GLU A 199 1.32 16.08 -12.16
CA GLU A 199 0.98 17.01 -11.09
C GLU A 199 0.08 16.36 -10.03
N ASP A 200 -0.87 15.53 -10.45
CA ASP A 200 -1.75 14.80 -9.54
C ASP A 200 -0.96 13.82 -8.66
N TYR A 201 -0.09 12.99 -9.25
CA TYR A 201 0.73 12.06 -8.49
C TYR A 201 1.71 12.77 -7.55
N ARG A 202 2.30 13.89 -7.98
CA ARG A 202 3.15 14.72 -7.10
C ARG A 202 2.35 15.25 -5.91
N LEU A 203 1.14 15.76 -6.15
CA LEU A 203 0.26 16.26 -5.09
C LEU A 203 -0.23 15.14 -4.16
N ARG A 204 -0.44 13.93 -4.71
CA ARG A 204 -0.78 12.74 -3.91
C ARG A 204 0.37 12.34 -2.98
N HIS A 205 1.59 12.26 -3.50
CA HIS A 205 2.79 12.06 -2.69
C HIS A 205 2.95 13.16 -1.63
N ALA A 206 2.76 14.43 -2.00
CA ALA A 206 2.82 15.56 -1.10
C ALA A 206 1.87 15.35 0.08
N THR A 207 0.60 15.05 -0.20
CA THR A 207 -0.43 14.80 0.81
C THR A 207 -0.01 13.71 1.81
N TYR A 208 0.42 12.55 1.30
CA TYR A 208 0.78 11.43 2.17
C TYR A 208 2.02 11.75 3.02
N ARG A 209 3.00 12.44 2.46
CA ARG A 209 4.22 12.85 3.18
C ARG A 209 4.01 14.00 4.17
N LEU A 210 2.82 14.60 4.25
CA LEU A 210 2.47 15.50 5.36
C LEU A 210 2.15 14.75 6.66
N ASP A 211 1.93 13.42 6.63
CA ASP A 211 1.69 12.68 7.86
C ASP A 211 2.93 12.67 8.76
N PRO A 212 2.81 13.14 10.02
CA PRO A 212 3.95 13.28 10.90
C PRO A 212 4.54 11.94 11.34
N ASP A 213 3.76 10.85 11.31
CA ASP A 213 4.21 9.51 11.73
C ASP A 213 5.04 8.88 10.61
N LEU A 214 4.62 9.06 9.36
CA LEU A 214 5.42 8.72 8.18
C LEU A 214 6.73 9.52 8.12
N GLN A 215 6.70 10.83 8.40
CA GLN A 215 7.92 11.63 8.46
C GLN A 215 8.89 11.15 9.55
N ARG A 216 8.37 10.79 10.73
CA ARG A 216 9.21 10.26 11.82
C ARG A 216 9.88 8.94 11.45
N LEU A 217 9.13 7.98 10.88
CA LEU A 217 9.70 6.72 10.42
C LEU A 217 10.74 6.94 9.31
N SER A 218 10.41 7.77 8.33
CA SER A 218 11.30 8.12 7.21
C SER A 218 12.62 8.76 7.64
N ALA A 219 12.61 9.55 8.72
CA ALA A 219 13.81 10.16 9.29
C ALA A 219 14.60 9.22 10.21
N SER A 220 14.03 8.06 10.60
CA SER A 220 14.65 7.15 11.57
C SER A 220 15.57 6.10 10.96
N ALA A 221 15.25 5.62 9.76
CA ALA A 221 16.00 4.57 9.08
C ALA A 221 15.77 4.60 7.56
N ALA A 222 16.66 3.93 6.82
CA ALA A 222 16.58 3.87 5.36
C ALA A 222 15.38 3.05 4.89
N LEU A 223 14.68 3.55 3.87
CA LEU A 223 13.58 2.89 3.18
C LEU A 223 14.09 2.05 2.01
N VAL A 224 13.63 0.81 1.91
CA VAL A 224 13.68 -0.04 0.72
C VAL A 224 12.26 -0.12 0.16
N ALA A 225 11.97 0.64 -0.90
CA ALA A 225 10.64 0.73 -1.47
C ALA A 225 10.52 -0.06 -2.78
N ILE A 226 9.35 -0.66 -2.97
CA ILE A 226 8.86 -1.12 -4.27
C ILE A 226 7.38 -0.74 -4.37
N TRP A 227 6.91 -0.37 -5.56
CA TRP A 227 5.48 -0.11 -5.78
C TRP A 227 4.69 -1.42 -5.83
N ASP A 228 3.39 -1.25 -5.66
CA ASP A 228 2.38 -2.20 -6.09
C ASP A 228 1.49 -1.58 -7.19
N ASP A 229 0.18 -1.75 -7.14
CA ASP A 229 -0.74 -1.23 -8.15
C ASP A 229 -1.14 0.22 -7.91
N HIS A 230 -1.50 0.57 -6.68
CA HIS A 230 -2.06 1.89 -6.35
C HIS A 230 -1.08 3.07 -6.47
N GLU A 231 0.21 2.83 -6.65
CA GLU A 231 1.14 3.86 -7.12
C GLU A 231 0.80 4.39 -8.53
N LEU A 232 -0.02 3.67 -9.30
CA LEU A 232 -0.51 4.10 -10.61
C LEU A 232 -2.03 3.92 -10.71
N ALA A 233 -2.54 2.68 -10.69
CA ALA A 233 -3.97 2.41 -10.73
C ALA A 233 -4.25 0.98 -10.23
N ASP A 234 -5.33 0.83 -9.47
CA ASP A 234 -5.84 -0.44 -8.93
C ASP A 234 -5.84 -1.58 -9.96
N ASN A 235 -5.36 -2.75 -9.53
CA ASN A 235 -5.25 -3.99 -10.31
C ASN A 235 -4.54 -3.81 -11.67
N GLN A 236 -3.51 -2.96 -11.74
CA GLN A 236 -2.75 -2.80 -12.98
C GLN A 236 -1.98 -4.03 -13.42
N TYR A 237 -1.86 -4.14 -14.74
CA TYR A 237 -1.06 -5.11 -15.47
C TYR A 237 -0.28 -4.41 -16.59
N SER A 238 0.52 -5.16 -17.35
CA SER A 238 1.50 -4.59 -18.30
C SER A 238 0.93 -3.63 -19.36
N THR A 239 -0.36 -3.75 -19.68
CA THR A 239 -1.04 -3.01 -20.76
C THR A 239 -2.30 -2.27 -20.34
N GLY A 240 -2.66 -2.26 -19.06
CA GLY A 240 -3.86 -1.60 -18.55
C GLY A 240 -4.04 -1.76 -17.05
N ALA A 241 -5.19 -1.35 -16.53
CA ALA A 241 -5.58 -1.52 -15.13
C ALA A 241 -7.09 -1.64 -15.01
N HIS A 242 -7.56 -2.15 -13.86
CA HIS A 242 -8.98 -2.17 -13.53
C HIS A 242 -9.52 -0.75 -13.44
N ASN A 243 -8.86 0.08 -12.62
CA ASN A 243 -9.23 1.46 -12.38
C ASN A 243 -8.56 2.40 -13.41
N HIS A 244 -8.80 2.13 -14.69
CA HIS A 244 -8.42 3.04 -15.75
C HIS A 244 -9.45 3.09 -16.88
N ASP A 245 -9.77 4.31 -17.32
CA ASP A 245 -10.63 4.53 -18.47
C ASP A 245 -9.95 5.39 -19.54
N PRO A 246 -9.57 4.80 -20.70
CA PRO A 246 -8.88 5.56 -21.73
C PRO A 246 -9.73 6.67 -22.35
N GLU A 247 -11.07 6.59 -22.25
CA GLU A 247 -11.97 7.60 -22.81
C GLU A 247 -12.05 8.86 -21.93
N THR A 248 -11.85 8.72 -20.61
CA THR A 248 -11.96 9.85 -19.67
C THR A 248 -10.63 10.27 -19.06
N GLU A 249 -9.64 9.37 -19.01
CA GLU A 249 -8.35 9.57 -18.34
C GLU A 249 -7.17 9.57 -19.31
N GLY A 250 -7.41 9.34 -20.61
CA GLY A 250 -6.36 9.35 -21.62
C GLY A 250 -5.52 8.07 -21.64
N SER A 251 -4.27 8.15 -22.11
CA SER A 251 -3.45 6.95 -22.32
C SER A 251 -2.97 6.35 -20.99
N PHE A 252 -3.23 5.05 -20.79
CA PHE A 252 -2.66 4.28 -19.67
C PHE A 252 -1.13 4.42 -19.58
N PHE A 253 -0.44 4.40 -20.73
CA PHE A 253 1.02 4.49 -20.77
C PHE A 253 1.54 5.88 -20.38
N GLU A 254 0.77 6.94 -20.65
CA GLU A 254 1.10 8.30 -20.20
C GLU A 254 0.85 8.43 -18.69
N ARG A 255 -0.27 7.87 -18.18
CA ARG A 255 -0.57 7.79 -16.74
C ARG A 255 0.55 7.02 -16.01
N ARG A 256 0.99 5.88 -16.54
CA ARG A 256 2.13 5.09 -16.02
C ARG A 256 3.42 5.89 -15.97
N THR A 257 3.74 6.60 -17.04
CA THR A 257 4.96 7.42 -17.11
C THR A 257 4.92 8.53 -16.07
N SER A 258 3.76 9.16 -15.88
CA SER A 258 3.53 10.21 -14.88
C SER A 258 3.68 9.69 -13.45
N ALA A 259 3.03 8.56 -13.14
CA ALA A 259 3.12 7.89 -11.85
C ALA A 259 4.56 7.50 -11.48
N LEU A 260 5.26 6.79 -12.37
CA LEU A 260 6.64 6.34 -12.11
C LEU A 260 7.62 7.50 -11.97
N ARG A 261 7.43 8.58 -12.74
CA ARG A 261 8.24 9.78 -12.57
C ARG A 261 8.02 10.38 -11.17
N ALA A 262 6.78 10.56 -10.75
CA ALA A 262 6.48 11.08 -9.42
C ALA A 262 7.04 10.16 -8.32
N TYR A 263 6.87 8.84 -8.44
CA TYR A 263 7.43 7.84 -7.53
C TYR A 263 8.94 8.01 -7.32
N HIS A 264 9.70 8.15 -8.40
CA HIS A 264 11.14 8.34 -8.32
C HIS A 264 11.55 9.74 -7.85
N GLU A 265 10.76 10.78 -8.14
CA GLU A 265 11.00 12.12 -7.61
C GLU A 265 10.77 12.17 -6.09
N TRP A 266 9.75 11.46 -5.58
CA TRP A 266 9.24 11.61 -4.22
C TRP A 266 9.69 10.55 -3.22
N LEU A 267 10.29 9.43 -3.67
CA LEU A 267 10.85 8.41 -2.80
C LEU A 267 12.37 8.32 -2.92
N PRO A 268 13.09 7.93 -1.84
CA PRO A 268 14.54 7.80 -1.82
C PRO A 268 15.02 6.53 -2.54
N THR A 269 14.55 6.30 -3.76
CA THR A 269 14.91 5.15 -4.60
C THR A 269 16.07 5.49 -5.53
N ARG A 270 16.93 4.51 -5.78
CA ARG A 270 17.94 4.60 -6.84
C ARG A 270 17.21 4.61 -8.17
N SER A 271 17.51 5.62 -8.97
CA SER A 271 17.08 5.73 -10.36
C SER A 271 18.29 6.09 -11.20
N GLY A 272 18.27 5.71 -12.48
CA GLY A 272 19.09 6.38 -13.49
C GLY A 272 18.83 7.89 -13.50
N LYS A 273 19.63 8.67 -14.23
CA LYS A 273 19.45 10.12 -14.32
C LYS A 273 18.04 10.46 -14.79
N ILE A 274 17.35 11.31 -14.04
CA ILE A 274 16.05 11.88 -14.41
C ILE A 274 16.28 12.77 -15.65
N GLY A 275 15.60 12.48 -16.76
CA GLY A 275 15.62 13.32 -17.97
C GLY A 275 16.27 12.72 -19.22
N ASP A 276 16.73 11.47 -19.21
CA ASP A 276 16.97 10.75 -20.46
C ASP A 276 15.61 10.31 -21.04
N GLU A 277 15.34 10.68 -22.30
CA GLU A 277 14.11 10.33 -23.03
C GLU A 277 13.93 8.81 -23.22
N ASP A 278 14.97 8.04 -22.91
CA ASP A 278 15.00 6.57 -22.80
C ASP A 278 14.97 6.11 -21.31
N TYR A 279 14.08 6.66 -20.48
CA TYR A 279 13.90 6.21 -19.08
C TYR A 279 13.27 4.81 -19.01
N VAL A 280 14.05 3.80 -19.38
CA VAL A 280 13.88 2.37 -19.11
C VAL A 280 15.30 1.78 -18.94
N GLY A 281 15.90 1.96 -17.76
CA GLY A 281 17.20 1.36 -17.42
C GLY A 281 17.74 1.93 -16.11
N ASP A 282 18.04 1.19 -15.06
CA ASP A 282 18.23 -0.26 -14.93
C ASP A 282 17.59 -0.77 -13.63
N ARG A 283 16.74 -1.80 -13.79
CA ARG A 283 16.31 -2.80 -12.81
C ARG A 283 15.40 -2.30 -11.66
N TYR A 284 14.11 -2.34 -11.95
CA TYR A 284 13.00 -2.23 -11.00
C TYR A 284 13.06 -3.27 -9.86
N PHE A 285 13.66 -4.42 -10.15
CA PHE A 285 14.03 -5.45 -9.19
C PHE A 285 15.53 -5.38 -8.83
N ARG A 286 15.91 -5.61 -7.57
CA ARG A 286 17.32 -5.42 -7.11
C ARG A 286 17.69 -6.34 -5.96
N GLU A 287 18.99 -6.48 -5.71
CA GLU A 287 19.53 -7.25 -4.59
C GLU A 287 20.17 -6.31 -3.55
N LEU A 288 19.84 -6.51 -2.27
CA LEU A 288 20.56 -5.97 -1.13
C LEU A 288 21.33 -7.11 -0.44
N LYS A 289 22.61 -6.88 -0.13
CA LYS A 289 23.46 -7.87 0.53
C LYS A 289 23.69 -7.49 1.99
N ILE A 290 23.44 -8.42 2.89
CA ILE A 290 23.63 -8.27 4.33
C ILE A 290 24.74 -9.22 4.75
N GLY A 291 25.97 -8.90 4.34
CA GLY A 291 27.14 -9.78 4.51
C GLY A 291 26.86 -11.21 4.04
N ASN A 292 27.32 -12.19 4.82
CA ASN A 292 27.03 -13.61 4.60
C ASN A 292 25.70 -14.08 5.24
N LEU A 293 24.95 -13.18 5.88
CA LEU A 293 23.69 -13.53 6.54
C LEU A 293 22.57 -13.68 5.53
N ALA A 294 22.35 -12.69 4.66
CA ALA A 294 21.24 -12.70 3.72
C ALA A 294 21.52 -11.98 2.40
N SER A 295 20.96 -12.55 1.32
CA SER A 295 20.65 -11.84 0.08
C SER A 295 19.15 -11.52 0.10
N MET A 296 18.79 -10.25 -0.05
CA MET A 296 17.41 -9.78 -0.16
C MET A 296 17.14 -9.35 -1.60
N PHE A 297 16.21 -10.02 -2.27
CA PHE A 297 15.77 -9.73 -3.62
C PHE A 297 14.45 -8.96 -3.57
N VAL A 298 14.44 -7.72 -4.06
CA VAL A 298 13.23 -6.92 -4.25
C VAL A 298 12.73 -7.16 -5.67
N LEU A 299 11.49 -7.61 -5.84
CA LEU A 299 10.93 -8.02 -7.14
C LEU A 299 9.89 -7.02 -7.67
N GLU A 300 9.60 -7.06 -8.97
CA GLU A 300 8.54 -6.28 -9.62
C GLU A 300 7.49 -7.23 -10.20
N THR A 301 6.26 -7.20 -9.68
CA THR A 301 5.19 -8.14 -10.11
C THR A 301 3.99 -7.47 -10.75
N ARG A 302 4.07 -6.20 -11.17
CA ARG A 302 2.94 -5.42 -11.69
C ARG A 302 3.14 -4.98 -13.13
N MET A 303 4.05 -4.05 -13.37
CA MET A 303 4.03 -3.25 -14.60
C MET A 303 4.76 -3.90 -15.79
N LEU A 304 5.70 -4.81 -15.56
CA LEU A 304 6.59 -5.26 -16.63
C LEU A 304 5.98 -6.34 -17.53
N ASN A 305 5.49 -7.43 -16.93
CA ASN A 305 5.11 -8.62 -17.68
C ASN A 305 3.83 -9.29 -17.17
N ARG A 306 3.12 -8.64 -16.25
CA ARG A 306 1.85 -9.14 -15.71
C ARG A 306 0.79 -9.20 -16.80
N THR A 307 0.16 -10.35 -16.96
CA THR A 307 -1.07 -10.48 -17.76
C THR A 307 -2.29 -10.09 -16.92
N ASN A 308 -3.38 -9.72 -17.59
CA ASN A 308 -4.57 -9.19 -16.93
C ASN A 308 -5.11 -10.19 -15.87
N PRO A 309 -5.18 -9.80 -14.59
CA PRO A 309 -5.76 -10.61 -13.51
C PRO A 309 -7.29 -10.72 -13.62
N ASP A 310 -7.93 -9.76 -14.26
CA ASP A 310 -9.39 -9.56 -14.29
C ASP A 310 -10.09 -10.22 -15.49
N GLU A 311 -9.40 -11.02 -16.31
CA GLU A 311 -10.03 -11.62 -17.51
C GLU A 311 -11.20 -12.57 -17.15
N VAL A 312 -11.24 -13.05 -15.90
CA VAL A 312 -12.34 -13.86 -15.36
C VAL A 312 -13.17 -13.01 -14.42
N ASP A 313 -14.45 -12.85 -14.75
CA ASP A 313 -15.45 -12.09 -13.99
C ASP A 313 -15.07 -10.64 -13.64
N GLY A 314 -14.12 -10.04 -14.37
CA GLY A 314 -13.63 -8.71 -14.04
C GLY A 314 -12.90 -8.65 -12.70
N GLY A 315 -12.32 -9.78 -12.25
CA GLY A 315 -11.63 -9.89 -10.95
C GLY A 315 -12.55 -10.27 -9.78
N ASP A 316 -13.88 -10.12 -9.90
CA ASP A 316 -14.83 -10.38 -8.81
C ASP A 316 -15.36 -11.84 -8.85
N LEU A 317 -14.53 -12.79 -8.41
CA LEU A 317 -14.90 -14.21 -8.37
C LEU A 317 -16.16 -14.49 -7.54
N MET A 318 -16.32 -13.77 -6.41
CA MET A 318 -17.48 -13.90 -5.54
C MET A 318 -18.73 -13.35 -6.25
N GLY A 319 -18.64 -12.17 -6.86
CA GLY A 319 -19.70 -11.54 -7.63
C GLY A 319 -20.17 -12.40 -8.82
N GLY A 320 -19.23 -12.99 -9.57
CA GLY A 320 -19.58 -13.92 -10.66
C GLY A 320 -20.39 -15.13 -10.17
N THR A 321 -20.04 -15.67 -9.00
CA THR A 321 -20.76 -16.80 -8.40
C THR A 321 -22.09 -16.36 -7.79
N ALA A 322 -22.13 -15.21 -7.13
CA ALA A 322 -23.34 -14.59 -6.60
C ALA A 322 -24.39 -14.37 -7.70
N SER A 323 -23.95 -13.93 -8.88
CA SER A 323 -24.79 -13.73 -10.07
C SER A 323 -25.43 -15.05 -10.54
N MET A 324 -24.65 -16.14 -10.56
CA MET A 324 -25.15 -17.47 -10.89
C MET A 324 -26.19 -17.98 -9.88
N LEU A 325 -25.93 -17.80 -8.57
CA LEU A 325 -26.87 -18.18 -7.51
C LEU A 325 -28.19 -17.40 -7.61
N ALA A 326 -28.11 -16.10 -7.91
CA ALA A 326 -29.27 -15.25 -8.10
C ALA A 326 -30.09 -15.68 -9.33
N ALA A 327 -29.44 -15.94 -10.47
CA ALA A 327 -30.11 -16.38 -11.69
C ALA A 327 -30.87 -17.71 -11.51
N ALA A 328 -30.36 -18.60 -10.65
CA ALA A 328 -31.00 -19.86 -10.30
C ALA A 328 -31.97 -19.75 -9.11
N ALA A 329 -32.21 -18.55 -8.58
CA ALA A 329 -33.03 -18.29 -7.41
C ALA A 329 -32.69 -19.21 -6.21
N VAL A 330 -31.40 -19.42 -5.95
CA VAL A 330 -30.93 -20.31 -4.88
C VAL A 330 -31.28 -19.70 -3.52
N GLU A 331 -32.22 -20.34 -2.82
CA GLU A 331 -32.66 -19.92 -1.48
C GLU A 331 -31.79 -20.51 -0.37
N ASP A 332 -31.28 -21.73 -0.54
CA ASP A 332 -30.44 -22.42 0.44
C ASP A 332 -29.23 -23.07 -0.23
N VAL A 333 -28.02 -22.58 0.08
CA VAL A 333 -26.78 -23.12 -0.48
C VAL A 333 -26.34 -24.47 0.11
N ARG A 334 -27.03 -24.95 1.14
CA ARG A 334 -26.83 -26.33 1.67
C ARG A 334 -27.54 -27.37 0.80
N ASN A 335 -28.51 -26.96 -0.01
CA ASN A 335 -29.30 -27.83 -0.87
C ASN A 335 -29.42 -27.21 -2.25
N LEU A 336 -28.33 -27.30 -3.02
CA LEU A 336 -28.26 -26.73 -4.37
C LEU A 336 -29.05 -27.58 -5.37
N PRO A 337 -29.75 -26.95 -6.34
CA PRO A 337 -30.23 -27.66 -7.51
C PRO A 337 -29.07 -28.35 -8.25
N GLU A 338 -29.28 -29.56 -8.76
CA GLU A 338 -28.23 -30.38 -9.40
C GLU A 338 -27.47 -29.62 -10.50
N GLU A 339 -28.19 -28.83 -11.31
CA GLU A 339 -27.56 -28.04 -12.39
C GLU A 339 -26.68 -26.89 -11.88
N VAL A 340 -27.02 -26.31 -10.72
CA VAL A 340 -26.21 -25.26 -10.08
C VAL A 340 -24.96 -25.86 -9.46
N GLU A 341 -25.11 -27.01 -8.78
CA GLU A 341 -23.99 -27.74 -8.22
C GLU A 341 -23.01 -28.16 -9.33
N LYS A 342 -23.51 -28.71 -10.43
CA LYS A 342 -22.70 -29.04 -11.61
C LYS A 342 -21.97 -27.82 -12.17
N SER A 343 -22.67 -26.69 -12.33
CA SER A 343 -22.06 -25.43 -12.82
C SER A 343 -20.94 -24.91 -11.91
N LEU A 344 -21.09 -25.06 -10.59
CA LEU A 344 -20.04 -24.70 -9.62
C LEU A 344 -18.79 -25.58 -9.76
N PHE A 345 -18.96 -26.89 -9.97
CA PHE A 345 -17.85 -27.80 -10.20
C PHE A 345 -17.14 -27.52 -11.54
N GLU A 346 -17.91 -27.30 -12.61
CA GLU A 346 -17.36 -26.89 -13.92
C GLU A 346 -16.58 -25.58 -13.81
N ARG A 347 -17.10 -24.61 -13.04
CA ARG A 347 -16.41 -23.35 -12.75
C ARG A 347 -15.11 -23.55 -11.98
N ARG A 348 -15.11 -24.39 -10.93
CA ARG A 348 -13.89 -24.75 -10.18
C ARG A 348 -12.83 -25.34 -11.12
N ASP A 349 -13.22 -26.31 -11.94
CA ASP A 349 -12.31 -27.00 -12.85
C ASP A 349 -11.77 -26.05 -13.95
N PHE A 350 -12.63 -25.14 -14.43
CA PHE A 350 -12.21 -24.06 -15.32
C PHE A 350 -11.15 -23.17 -14.67
N LEU A 351 -11.36 -22.71 -13.44
CA LEU A 351 -10.42 -21.85 -12.71
C LEU A 351 -9.09 -22.56 -12.49
N GLU A 352 -9.10 -23.83 -12.11
CA GLU A 352 -7.87 -24.63 -11.99
C GLU A 352 -7.11 -24.73 -13.31
N GLY A 353 -7.80 -24.97 -14.42
CA GLY A 353 -7.18 -24.97 -15.75
C GLY A 353 -6.67 -23.58 -16.17
N TYR A 354 -7.42 -22.53 -15.85
CA TYR A 354 -7.11 -21.14 -16.18
C TYR A 354 -5.80 -20.66 -15.53
N ARG A 355 -5.66 -20.90 -14.22
CA ARG A 355 -4.50 -20.47 -13.41
C ARG A 355 -3.20 -21.18 -13.79
N ARG A 356 -3.30 -22.35 -14.44
CA ARG A 356 -2.17 -23.18 -14.89
C ARG A 356 -1.77 -22.95 -16.35
N ARG A 357 -2.39 -21.97 -17.03
CA ARG A 357 -2.01 -21.66 -18.41
C ARG A 357 -0.61 -21.07 -18.46
N GLU A 358 0.24 -21.60 -19.33
CA GLU A 358 1.64 -21.16 -19.47
C GLU A 358 1.78 -19.68 -19.85
N ASN A 359 0.77 -19.11 -20.53
CA ASN A 359 0.76 -17.70 -20.93
C ASN A 359 0.29 -16.74 -19.84
N LYS A 360 -0.05 -17.22 -18.63
CA LYS A 360 -0.22 -16.38 -17.45
C LYS A 360 1.15 -16.06 -16.86
N THR A 361 1.54 -14.79 -16.85
CA THR A 361 2.87 -14.34 -16.42
C THR A 361 2.74 -13.17 -15.44
N LEU A 362 3.71 -13.07 -14.52
CA LEU A 362 3.91 -11.95 -13.59
C LEU A 362 5.29 -11.33 -13.86
N LEU A 363 6.33 -12.14 -13.76
CA LEU A 363 7.72 -11.72 -13.90
C LEU A 363 8.14 -11.77 -15.36
N SER A 364 9.08 -10.91 -15.74
CA SER A 364 9.70 -10.98 -17.06
C SER A 364 10.71 -12.14 -17.13
N TRP A 365 10.99 -12.63 -18.34
CA TRP A 365 12.07 -13.61 -18.56
C TRP A 365 13.46 -13.07 -18.15
N GLU A 366 13.64 -11.76 -18.19
CA GLU A 366 14.86 -11.14 -17.69
C GLU A 366 14.98 -11.27 -16.17
N GLU A 367 13.90 -10.97 -15.46
CA GLU A 367 13.82 -11.05 -14.00
C GLU A 367 13.96 -12.49 -13.51
N LEU A 368 13.24 -13.45 -14.12
CA LEU A 368 13.38 -14.89 -13.79
C LEU A 368 14.82 -15.37 -13.94
N ARG A 369 15.49 -15.03 -15.04
CA ARG A 369 16.92 -15.40 -15.24
C ARG A 369 17.83 -14.65 -14.28
N TRP A 370 17.49 -13.42 -13.91
CA TRP A 370 18.24 -12.66 -12.91
C TRP A 370 18.12 -13.34 -11.53
N ILE A 371 16.91 -13.72 -11.11
CA ILE A 371 16.64 -14.49 -9.89
C ILE A 371 17.47 -15.78 -9.87
N GLU A 372 17.46 -16.55 -10.96
CA GLU A 372 18.26 -17.78 -11.07
C GLU A 372 19.75 -17.52 -10.85
N ARG A 373 20.31 -16.48 -11.49
CA ARG A 373 21.71 -16.13 -11.32
C ARG A 373 22.02 -15.65 -9.90
N GLN A 374 21.16 -14.83 -9.30
CA GLN A 374 21.43 -14.28 -7.98
C GLN A 374 21.27 -15.32 -6.87
N THR A 375 20.23 -16.14 -6.92
CA THR A 375 20.05 -17.22 -5.94
C THR A 375 21.17 -18.23 -6.00
N ARG A 376 21.64 -18.59 -7.21
CA ARG A 376 22.84 -19.42 -7.39
C ARG A 376 24.06 -18.77 -6.77
N THR A 377 24.32 -17.50 -7.07
CA THR A 377 25.48 -16.76 -6.55
C THR A 377 25.44 -16.67 -5.02
N SER A 378 24.28 -16.35 -4.45
CA SER A 378 24.02 -16.31 -3.00
C SER A 378 24.33 -17.66 -2.34
N ALA A 379 23.81 -18.75 -2.92
CA ALA A 379 24.04 -20.10 -2.41
C ALA A 379 25.51 -20.56 -2.51
N GLU A 380 26.16 -20.31 -3.65
CA GLU A 380 27.59 -20.63 -3.88
C GLU A 380 28.52 -19.83 -2.96
N SER A 381 28.12 -18.60 -2.61
CA SER A 381 28.84 -17.76 -1.64
C SER A 381 28.52 -18.10 -0.18
N LEU A 382 27.78 -19.19 0.06
CA LEU A 382 27.38 -19.67 1.39
C LEU A 382 26.57 -18.64 2.20
N VAL A 383 25.88 -17.72 1.53
CA VAL A 383 24.93 -16.81 2.19
C VAL A 383 23.81 -17.64 2.81
N THR A 384 23.42 -17.29 4.03
CA THR A 384 22.48 -18.13 4.79
C THR A 384 21.07 -18.05 4.26
N TRP A 385 20.53 -16.84 4.11
CA TRP A 385 19.14 -16.59 3.72
C TRP A 385 19.01 -16.00 2.32
N GLN A 386 17.98 -16.44 1.59
CA GLN A 386 17.54 -15.87 0.33
C GLN A 386 16.13 -15.30 0.53
N LEU A 387 16.05 -14.00 0.75
CA LEU A 387 14.80 -13.32 1.09
C LEU A 387 14.22 -12.66 -0.16
N PHE A 388 12.91 -12.71 -0.33
CA PHE A 388 12.21 -12.10 -1.46
C PHE A 388 11.18 -11.10 -0.94
N ALA A 389 11.35 -9.82 -1.25
CA ALA A 389 10.42 -8.75 -0.94
C ALA A 389 9.62 -8.42 -2.21
N GLN A 390 8.32 -8.68 -2.18
CA GLN A 390 7.43 -8.48 -3.33
C GLN A 390 6.00 -8.15 -2.85
N GLN A 391 5.11 -7.90 -3.79
CA GLN A 391 3.87 -7.19 -3.57
C GLN A 391 2.73 -8.09 -3.08
N ILE A 392 2.49 -9.21 -3.75
CA ILE A 392 1.22 -9.95 -3.68
C ILE A 392 1.39 -11.33 -3.04
N VAL A 393 0.37 -11.85 -2.35
CA VAL A 393 0.48 -13.15 -1.65
C VAL A 393 0.82 -14.30 -2.60
N MET A 394 1.83 -15.10 -2.25
CA MET A 394 2.39 -16.20 -3.02
C MET A 394 1.69 -17.53 -2.77
N ALA A 395 1.26 -17.76 -1.53
CA ALA A 395 0.53 -18.96 -1.12
C ALA A 395 -0.75 -19.15 -1.95
N ASP A 396 -1.08 -20.42 -2.23
CA ASP A 396 -2.35 -20.78 -2.87
C ASP A 396 -3.47 -20.76 -1.81
N ILE A 397 -4.02 -19.58 -1.54
CA ILE A 397 -5.06 -19.41 -0.53
C ILE A 397 -6.44 -19.57 -1.19
N ALA A 398 -7.15 -20.62 -0.80
CA ALA A 398 -8.58 -20.77 -1.05
C ALA A 398 -9.40 -19.92 -0.06
N PHE A 399 -10.63 -19.58 -0.46
CA PHE A 399 -11.56 -18.85 0.40
C PHE A 399 -11.87 -19.61 1.72
N ALA A 400 -12.37 -18.89 2.71
CA ALA A 400 -12.66 -19.41 4.05
C ALA A 400 -13.73 -20.52 4.07
N ASP A 401 -13.42 -21.65 4.73
CA ASP A 401 -14.36 -22.76 4.97
C ASP A 401 -15.13 -22.51 6.29
N LEU A 402 -16.24 -21.79 6.17
CA LEU A 402 -17.03 -21.33 7.32
C LEU A 402 -17.69 -22.47 8.12
N ASP A 403 -17.99 -23.60 7.48
CA ASP A 403 -18.58 -24.75 8.19
C ASP A 403 -17.56 -25.38 9.12
N ARG A 404 -16.33 -25.62 8.65
CA ARG A 404 -15.26 -26.08 9.52
C ARG A 404 -14.86 -25.03 10.56
N ALA A 405 -14.85 -23.76 10.18
CA ALA A 405 -14.55 -22.67 11.11
C ALA A 405 -15.47 -22.68 12.33
N ALA A 406 -16.76 -22.92 12.12
CA ALA A 406 -17.76 -22.96 13.17
C ALA A 406 -17.48 -24.05 14.23
N ASP A 407 -16.76 -25.12 13.88
CA ASP A 407 -16.34 -26.17 14.80
C ASP A 407 -15.04 -25.81 15.56
N LEU A 408 -14.31 -24.80 15.11
CA LEU A 408 -13.00 -24.40 15.63
C LEU A 408 -13.03 -23.17 16.55
N VAL A 409 -14.09 -22.36 16.48
CA VAL A 409 -14.25 -21.15 17.30
C VAL A 409 -15.29 -21.33 18.39
N ASP A 410 -15.24 -20.48 19.42
CA ASP A 410 -16.24 -20.47 20.49
C ASP A 410 -17.66 -20.33 19.93
N ALA A 411 -18.63 -21.02 20.53
CA ALA A 411 -20.02 -21.03 20.07
C ALA A 411 -20.63 -19.63 19.93
N SER A 412 -20.21 -18.65 20.76
CA SER A 412 -20.66 -17.25 20.63
C SER A 412 -20.07 -16.52 19.42
N ARG A 413 -18.86 -16.90 18.98
CA ARG A 413 -18.19 -16.36 17.79
C ARG A 413 -18.67 -17.02 16.50
N ALA A 414 -19.19 -18.25 16.61
CA ALA A 414 -19.87 -19.00 15.55
C ALA A 414 -21.41 -18.80 15.53
N ALA A 415 -21.98 -18.03 16.45
CA ALA A 415 -23.44 -17.86 16.53
C ALA A 415 -23.95 -16.89 15.46
N GLY A 416 -25.13 -17.17 14.91
CA GLY A 416 -25.89 -16.19 14.12
C GLY A 416 -25.47 -16.04 12.67
N TRP A 417 -24.28 -16.52 12.26
CA TRP A 417 -23.82 -16.31 10.87
C TRP A 417 -24.68 -17.08 9.86
N ARG A 418 -25.13 -18.29 10.21
CA ARG A 418 -26.04 -19.08 9.35
C ARG A 418 -27.40 -18.38 9.24
N GLU A 419 -27.93 -17.90 10.36
CA GLU A 419 -29.19 -17.15 10.42
C GLU A 419 -29.13 -15.82 9.66
N GLN A 420 -27.97 -15.16 9.64
CA GLN A 420 -27.74 -13.94 8.86
C GLN A 420 -27.75 -14.23 7.36
N ILE A 421 -27.09 -15.30 6.91
CA ILE A 421 -27.09 -15.73 5.49
C ILE A 421 -28.47 -16.22 5.04
N ASP A 422 -29.25 -16.80 5.97
CA ASP A 422 -30.59 -17.34 5.73
C ASP A 422 -31.71 -16.30 5.94
N ASN A 423 -31.39 -15.04 6.25
CA ASN A 423 -32.40 -14.01 6.55
C ASN A 423 -33.28 -13.69 5.32
N ALA A 424 -34.53 -13.29 5.55
CA ALA A 424 -35.52 -12.91 4.54
C ALA A 424 -35.00 -11.82 3.56
N THR A 425 -34.13 -10.91 4.00
CA THR A 425 -33.46 -9.94 3.11
C THR A 425 -32.54 -10.63 2.10
N CYS A 426 -31.73 -11.60 2.54
CA CYS A 426 -30.89 -12.42 1.68
C CYS A 426 -31.73 -13.29 0.71
N LEU A 427 -32.85 -13.81 1.18
CA LEU A 427 -33.77 -14.65 0.38
C LEU A 427 -34.58 -13.84 -0.65
N ASN A 428 -35.00 -12.61 -0.30
CA ASN A 428 -35.75 -11.73 -1.21
C ASN A 428 -34.84 -11.13 -2.29
N GLY A 429 -33.56 -10.88 -1.98
CA GLY A 429 -32.55 -10.48 -2.94
C GLY A 429 -32.37 -11.49 -4.08
N ALA A 430 -32.34 -12.79 -3.77
CA ALA A 430 -32.22 -13.86 -4.77
C ALA A 430 -33.38 -13.92 -5.78
N ARG A 431 -34.55 -13.35 -5.45
CA ARG A 431 -35.75 -13.35 -6.31
C ARG A 431 -35.95 -12.04 -7.10
N ALA A 432 -35.25 -10.96 -6.75
CA ALA A 432 -35.46 -9.62 -7.31
C ALA A 432 -34.42 -9.20 -8.37
N VAL A 433 -33.33 -9.96 -8.53
CA VAL A 433 -32.23 -9.58 -9.43
C VAL A 433 -32.42 -10.23 -10.80
N SER A 434 -32.87 -9.46 -11.80
CA SER A 434 -32.71 -9.88 -13.21
C SER A 434 -31.29 -9.58 -13.67
N PHE A 435 -30.39 -10.56 -13.61
CA PHE A 435 -29.06 -10.43 -14.18
C PHE A 435 -29.17 -10.48 -15.72
N SER A 436 -28.75 -9.41 -16.42
CA SER A 436 -28.59 -9.44 -17.87
C SER A 436 -27.18 -9.92 -18.23
N PRO A 437 -27.01 -10.89 -19.14
CA PRO A 437 -25.72 -11.50 -19.47
C PRO A 437 -24.91 -10.68 -20.49
N ALA A 438 -24.74 -9.37 -20.25
CA ALA A 438 -23.89 -8.51 -21.07
C ALA A 438 -22.54 -8.22 -20.38
N PRO A 439 -21.43 -8.14 -21.14
CA PRO A 439 -20.12 -7.81 -20.58
C PRO A 439 -20.05 -6.30 -20.28
N PHE A 440 -19.26 -5.94 -19.26
CA PHE A 440 -18.93 -4.59 -18.79
C PHE A 440 -19.97 -3.87 -17.92
N MET A 441 -19.82 -4.06 -16.60
CA MET A 441 -20.26 -3.08 -15.61
C MET A 441 -19.04 -2.30 -15.12
N LYS A 442 -18.65 -1.24 -15.85
CA LYS A 442 -17.95 -0.10 -15.26
C LYS A 442 -18.96 0.69 -14.42
N GLU A 443 -18.62 0.86 -13.15
CA GLU A 443 -19.09 1.90 -12.22
C GLU A 443 -20.56 2.01 -11.77
N ASN A 444 -21.55 1.31 -12.31
CA ASN A 444 -22.95 1.56 -11.92
C ASN A 444 -23.77 0.39 -11.34
N PHE A 445 -23.24 -0.83 -11.27
CA PHE A 445 -24.04 -1.97 -10.75
C PHE A 445 -24.04 -2.04 -9.22
N MET A 446 -23.16 -1.27 -8.57
CA MET A 446 -23.17 -1.09 -7.11
C MET A 446 -24.31 -0.20 -6.61
N LYS A 447 -24.96 0.58 -7.50
CA LYS A 447 -25.96 1.58 -7.07
C LYS A 447 -27.41 1.10 -7.10
N GLU A 448 -27.72 0.02 -7.84
CA GLU A 448 -29.12 -0.40 -8.05
C GLU A 448 -29.52 -1.69 -7.32
N VAL A 449 -28.58 -2.42 -6.72
CA VAL A 449 -28.90 -3.52 -5.80
C VAL A 449 -28.88 -2.97 -4.38
N ASP A 450 -29.93 -3.21 -3.59
CA ASP A 450 -29.89 -2.97 -2.14
C ASP A 450 -28.63 -3.67 -1.62
N LEU A 451 -27.65 -2.88 -1.13
CA LEU A 451 -26.32 -3.38 -0.74
C LEU A 451 -26.45 -4.63 0.15
N SER A 452 -27.50 -4.69 0.97
CA SER A 452 -27.81 -5.86 1.80
C SER A 452 -28.04 -7.17 1.03
N ALA A 453 -28.71 -7.15 -0.13
CA ALA A 453 -28.97 -8.33 -0.94
C ALA A 453 -27.72 -8.82 -1.69
N ARG A 454 -26.90 -7.89 -2.20
CA ARG A 454 -25.62 -8.22 -2.84
C ARG A 454 -24.67 -8.83 -1.82
N ASP A 455 -24.50 -8.20 -0.66
CA ASP A 455 -23.61 -8.67 0.40
C ASP A 455 -23.97 -10.10 0.83
N CYS A 456 -25.27 -10.39 0.99
CA CYS A 456 -25.76 -11.74 1.27
C CYS A 456 -25.39 -12.77 0.19
N LEU A 457 -25.56 -12.44 -1.10
CA LEU A 457 -25.25 -13.36 -2.21
C LEU A 457 -23.75 -13.58 -2.35
N SER A 458 -22.93 -12.54 -2.15
CA SER A 458 -21.47 -12.67 -2.10
C SER A 458 -21.03 -13.57 -0.94
N MET A 459 -21.71 -13.54 0.21
CA MET A 459 -21.44 -14.45 1.33
C MET A 459 -21.81 -15.89 1.04
N ARG A 460 -22.94 -16.12 0.37
CA ARG A 460 -23.32 -17.44 -0.14
C ARG A 460 -22.28 -17.98 -1.13
N ALA A 461 -21.78 -17.12 -2.02
CA ALA A 461 -20.69 -17.46 -2.93
C ALA A 461 -19.40 -17.81 -2.17
N GLY A 462 -18.95 -16.96 -1.25
CA GLY A 462 -17.76 -17.19 -0.44
C GLY A 462 -17.83 -18.49 0.37
N TRP A 463 -18.98 -18.78 0.99
CA TRP A 463 -19.20 -20.04 1.69
C TRP A 463 -19.04 -21.26 0.77
N LEU A 464 -19.60 -21.21 -0.44
CA LEU A 464 -19.42 -22.28 -1.43
C LEU A 464 -17.97 -22.35 -1.93
N HIS A 465 -17.30 -21.21 -2.09
CA HIS A 465 -15.89 -21.15 -2.51
C HIS A 465 -14.98 -21.88 -1.52
N GLY A 466 -15.18 -21.68 -0.21
CA GLY A 466 -14.39 -22.36 0.81
C GLY A 466 -14.55 -23.88 0.81
N LYS A 467 -15.78 -24.36 0.54
CA LYS A 467 -16.06 -25.80 0.36
C LYS A 467 -15.41 -26.37 -0.89
N LEU A 468 -15.47 -25.61 -1.99
CA LEU A 468 -14.99 -26.04 -3.30
C LEU A 468 -13.49 -25.77 -3.52
N LYS A 469 -12.82 -25.13 -2.55
CA LYS A 469 -11.43 -24.69 -2.66
C LYS A 469 -11.18 -23.76 -3.84
N ILE A 470 -12.14 -22.89 -4.11
CA ILE A 470 -11.97 -21.81 -5.10
C ILE A 470 -11.00 -20.78 -4.50
N PRO A 471 -10.02 -20.28 -5.28
CA PRO A 471 -9.03 -19.32 -4.80
C PRO A 471 -9.69 -18.05 -4.28
N TYR A 472 -9.07 -17.45 -3.28
CA TYR A 472 -9.52 -16.20 -2.67
C TYR A 472 -9.47 -15.02 -3.66
N ASN A 473 -8.36 -14.88 -4.38
CA ASN A 473 -8.13 -13.77 -5.31
C ASN A 473 -7.25 -14.24 -6.48
N LEU A 474 -7.60 -13.85 -7.72
CA LEU A 474 -6.78 -14.12 -8.92
C LEU A 474 -5.73 -13.05 -9.18
N ASP A 475 -5.81 -11.90 -8.50
CA ASP A 475 -4.79 -10.86 -8.51
C ASP A 475 -3.56 -11.23 -7.63
N MET A 476 -3.59 -12.39 -6.99
CA MET A 476 -2.45 -12.94 -6.25
C MET A 476 -1.68 -13.96 -7.10
N TRP A 477 -0.55 -14.50 -6.63
CA TRP A 477 0.14 -15.61 -7.31
C TRP A 477 -0.75 -16.84 -7.50
N ALA A 478 -1.81 -16.94 -6.68
CA ALA A 478 -2.88 -17.91 -6.89
C ALA A 478 -3.42 -17.84 -8.33
N GLY A 479 -3.61 -16.66 -8.94
CA GLY A 479 -4.03 -16.52 -10.35
C GLY A 479 -3.02 -17.02 -11.40
N TYR A 480 -1.77 -17.26 -11.00
CA TYR A 480 -0.62 -17.45 -11.89
C TYR A 480 0.20 -18.69 -11.49
N LEU A 481 -0.45 -19.82 -11.24
CA LEU A 481 0.22 -21.04 -10.76
C LEU A 481 1.35 -21.54 -11.66
N ALA A 482 1.22 -21.42 -12.99
CA ALA A 482 2.31 -21.79 -13.91
C ALA A 482 3.54 -20.87 -13.74
N GLU A 483 3.33 -19.57 -13.58
CA GLU A 483 4.40 -18.61 -13.29
C GLU A 483 5.04 -18.87 -11.93
N ARG A 484 4.24 -19.27 -10.93
CA ARG A 484 4.75 -19.64 -9.60
C ARG A 484 5.73 -20.80 -9.66
N GLU A 485 5.42 -21.83 -10.44
CA GLU A 485 6.37 -22.95 -10.64
C GLU A 485 7.63 -22.49 -11.38
N ARG A 486 7.53 -21.57 -12.37
CA ARG A 486 8.72 -20.97 -13.01
C ARG A 486 9.58 -20.18 -12.03
N PHE A 487 8.96 -19.47 -11.09
CA PHE A 487 9.67 -18.80 -10.00
C PHE A 487 10.35 -19.80 -9.06
N TYR A 488 9.68 -20.91 -8.71
CA TYR A 488 10.28 -21.99 -7.91
C TYR A 488 11.47 -22.64 -8.63
N ASP A 489 11.38 -22.88 -9.93
CA ASP A 489 12.50 -23.37 -10.74
C ASP A 489 13.66 -22.36 -10.76
N ALA A 490 13.37 -21.07 -10.96
CA ALA A 490 14.38 -20.00 -10.92
C ALA A 490 15.02 -19.86 -9.53
N THR A 491 14.34 -20.26 -8.46
CA THR A 491 14.85 -20.20 -7.09
C THR A 491 15.35 -21.55 -6.56
N ALA A 492 15.46 -22.58 -7.41
CA ALA A 492 15.84 -23.94 -6.99
C ALA A 492 17.22 -24.06 -6.31
N ARG A 493 18.06 -23.01 -6.38
CA ARG A 493 19.35 -22.92 -5.67
C ARG A 493 19.25 -22.24 -4.30
N ALA A 494 18.15 -21.57 -3.99
CA ALA A 494 17.90 -21.01 -2.67
C ALA A 494 17.77 -22.14 -1.64
N ARG A 495 18.43 -21.97 -0.49
CA ARG A 495 18.46 -22.98 0.58
C ARG A 495 17.50 -22.61 1.71
N ASN A 496 17.51 -21.33 2.09
CA ASN A 496 16.67 -20.80 3.14
C ASN A 496 15.85 -19.64 2.57
N MET A 497 14.83 -20.01 1.80
CA MET A 497 13.96 -19.06 1.10
C MET A 497 12.82 -18.58 2.00
N VAL A 498 12.66 -17.25 2.11
CA VAL A 498 11.50 -16.61 2.73
C VAL A 498 10.96 -15.53 1.81
N VAL A 499 9.64 -15.50 1.63
CA VAL A 499 8.92 -14.50 0.82
C VAL A 499 8.17 -13.54 1.75
N TYR A 500 8.24 -12.25 1.45
CA TYR A 500 7.48 -11.18 2.07
C TYR A 500 6.49 -10.60 1.07
N SER A 501 5.27 -10.35 1.54
CA SER A 501 4.13 -9.95 0.71
C SER A 501 3.27 -8.92 1.42
N GLY A 502 2.52 -8.12 0.67
CA GLY A 502 1.55 -7.12 1.13
C GLY A 502 0.19 -7.31 0.44
N ASP A 503 -0.34 -6.23 -0.15
CA ASP A 503 -1.55 -6.16 -1.01
C ASP A 503 -2.88 -6.54 -0.32
N SER A 504 -2.97 -7.74 0.24
CA SER A 504 -4.23 -8.32 0.74
C SER A 504 -4.87 -7.64 1.96
N HIS A 505 -4.20 -6.65 2.57
CA HIS A 505 -4.60 -5.94 3.80
C HIS A 505 -4.81 -6.83 5.06
N ASN A 506 -4.40 -8.09 5.00
CA ASN A 506 -4.58 -9.07 6.08
C ASN A 506 -3.25 -9.79 6.37
N SER A 507 -3.08 -10.30 7.59
CA SER A 507 -1.84 -10.98 7.99
C SER A 507 -1.92 -12.47 7.67
N TRP A 508 -0.97 -12.99 6.90
CA TRP A 508 -0.90 -14.41 6.51
C TRP A 508 0.51 -14.97 6.72
N ALA A 509 0.61 -16.18 7.27
CA ALA A 509 1.89 -16.89 7.33
C ALA A 509 1.72 -18.32 6.80
N SER A 510 2.51 -18.70 5.79
CA SER A 510 2.32 -19.95 5.06
C SER A 510 3.62 -20.72 4.83
N ASN A 511 3.52 -22.03 4.73
CA ASN A 511 4.56 -22.83 4.06
C ASN A 511 4.28 -22.86 2.56
N LEU A 512 5.31 -22.67 1.74
CA LEU A 512 5.21 -22.75 0.29
C LEU A 512 5.68 -24.12 -0.18
N ARG A 513 4.86 -24.77 -1.01
CA ARG A 513 5.15 -26.08 -1.58
C ARG A 513 5.27 -26.03 -3.09
N ASP A 514 6.22 -26.81 -3.60
CA ASP A 514 6.30 -27.12 -5.02
C ASP A 514 5.17 -28.09 -5.44
N LYS A 515 5.04 -28.30 -6.76
CA LYS A 515 4.11 -29.27 -7.34
C LYS A 515 4.28 -30.72 -6.84
N ASP A 516 5.44 -31.07 -6.28
CA ASP A 516 5.74 -32.41 -5.77
C ASP A 516 5.43 -32.53 -4.26
N GLY A 517 4.93 -31.44 -3.64
CA GLY A 517 4.50 -31.37 -2.25
C GLY A 517 5.63 -31.07 -1.24
N ASN A 518 6.84 -30.76 -1.71
CA ASN A 518 7.97 -30.45 -0.84
C ASN A 518 7.87 -29.02 -0.30
N ILE A 519 8.22 -28.81 0.96
CA ILE A 519 8.33 -27.45 1.52
C ILE A 519 9.61 -26.81 0.99
N ILE A 520 9.47 -25.75 0.21
CA ILE A 520 10.59 -25.04 -0.42
C ILE A 520 10.87 -23.69 0.23
N ALA A 521 9.86 -23.06 0.83
CA ALA A 521 9.97 -21.75 1.46
C ALA A 521 8.91 -21.52 2.54
N ALA A 522 9.09 -20.41 3.26
CA ALA A 522 8.06 -19.80 4.09
C ALA A 522 7.62 -18.48 3.46
N GLU A 523 6.39 -18.08 3.70
CA GLU A 523 5.87 -16.75 3.36
C GLU A 523 5.34 -16.05 4.61
N VAL A 524 5.68 -14.77 4.75
CA VAL A 524 5.12 -13.85 5.75
C VAL A 524 4.51 -12.67 5.00
N ALA A 525 3.19 -12.66 4.89
CA ALA A 525 2.44 -11.58 4.28
C ALA A 525 1.89 -10.62 5.35
N GLY A 526 2.15 -9.33 5.16
CA GLY A 526 1.75 -8.26 6.07
C GLY A 526 0.32 -7.81 5.85
N THR A 527 -0.33 -7.40 6.95
CA THR A 527 -1.48 -6.51 6.87
C THR A 527 -1.06 -5.11 6.38
N SER A 528 -2.04 -4.24 6.24
CA SER A 528 -1.94 -2.84 5.87
C SER A 528 -1.60 -1.93 7.05
N VAL A 529 -0.98 -0.79 6.73
CA VAL A 529 -0.77 0.33 7.66
C VAL A 529 -2.10 0.93 8.08
N SER A 530 -3.04 1.10 7.13
CA SER A 530 -4.36 1.67 7.39
C SER A 530 -5.47 1.17 6.47
N SER A 531 -5.17 0.63 5.28
CA SER A 531 -6.18 0.15 4.33
C SER A 531 -7.08 -0.93 4.94
N ALA A 532 -8.38 -0.90 4.63
CA ALA A 532 -9.33 -1.85 5.19
C ALA A 532 -9.14 -3.27 4.62
N GLY A 533 -9.25 -4.29 5.47
CA GLY A 533 -9.16 -5.68 5.03
C GLY A 533 -10.50 -6.30 4.68
N ILE A 534 -10.48 -7.62 4.44
CA ILE A 534 -11.65 -8.40 4.05
C ILE A 534 -12.84 -8.21 5.01
N GLU A 535 -12.61 -8.01 6.31
CA GLU A 535 -13.64 -7.86 7.33
C GLU A 535 -14.60 -6.71 7.05
N THR A 536 -14.14 -5.66 6.37
CA THR A 536 -14.99 -4.50 6.05
C THR A 536 -15.93 -4.76 4.88
N PHE A 537 -15.61 -5.74 4.03
CA PHE A 537 -16.45 -6.19 2.94
C PHE A 537 -17.43 -7.28 3.39
N VAL A 538 -17.23 -7.84 4.59
CA VAL A 538 -18.07 -8.91 5.17
C VAL A 538 -18.49 -8.60 6.63
N PRO A 539 -19.03 -7.40 6.93
CA PRO A 539 -19.13 -6.87 8.30
C PRO A 539 -20.04 -7.67 9.26
N PHE A 540 -20.79 -8.64 8.74
CA PHE A 540 -21.67 -9.51 9.52
C PHE A 540 -20.96 -10.75 10.07
N LEU A 541 -19.83 -11.15 9.48
CA LEU A 541 -19.00 -12.25 9.97
C LEU A 541 -17.98 -11.73 10.97
N SER A 542 -17.81 -12.45 12.08
CA SER A 542 -16.71 -12.13 13.00
C SER A 542 -15.37 -12.42 12.32
N ALA A 543 -14.39 -11.55 12.54
CA ALA A 543 -13.03 -11.74 12.01
C ALA A 543 -12.39 -13.04 12.51
N ASP A 544 -12.74 -13.48 13.72
CA ASP A 544 -12.30 -14.77 14.26
C ASP A 544 -12.81 -15.96 13.44
N LEU A 545 -14.10 -15.94 13.07
CA LEU A 545 -14.69 -16.99 12.24
C LEU A 545 -14.06 -16.99 10.85
N MET A 546 -13.82 -15.81 10.27
CA MET A 546 -13.14 -15.67 8.98
C MET A 546 -11.71 -16.22 9.03
N SER A 547 -10.92 -15.79 10.01
CA SER A 547 -9.54 -16.25 10.21
C SER A 547 -9.48 -17.76 10.42
N ALA A 548 -10.36 -18.32 11.26
CA ALA A 548 -10.47 -19.76 11.46
C ALA A 548 -10.88 -20.51 10.18
N GLY A 549 -11.76 -19.91 9.36
CA GLY A 549 -12.19 -20.49 8.08
C GLY A 549 -11.08 -20.52 7.04
N PHE A 550 -10.25 -19.48 6.96
CA PHE A 550 -9.06 -19.50 6.11
C PHE A 550 -8.07 -20.58 6.57
N LEU A 551 -7.81 -20.69 7.87
CA LEU A 551 -6.94 -21.77 8.41
C LEU A 551 -7.52 -23.16 8.14
N ALA A 552 -8.82 -23.35 8.35
CA ALA A 552 -9.49 -24.62 8.08
C ALA A 552 -9.49 -24.99 6.59
N ALA A 553 -9.49 -23.97 5.72
CA ALA A 553 -9.52 -24.16 4.30
C ALA A 553 -8.15 -24.53 3.71
N ASN A 554 -7.06 -24.04 4.32
CA ASN A 554 -5.72 -24.00 3.75
C ASN A 554 -4.70 -24.68 4.68
N PRO A 555 -4.37 -25.97 4.45
CA PRO A 555 -3.50 -26.74 5.35
C PRO A 555 -2.08 -26.18 5.55
N ASP A 556 -1.56 -25.44 4.57
CA ASP A 556 -0.23 -24.82 4.65
C ASP A 556 -0.24 -23.41 5.25
N LEU A 557 -1.42 -22.84 5.52
CA LEU A 557 -1.59 -21.57 6.22
C LEU A 557 -1.49 -21.81 7.73
N LEU A 558 -0.47 -21.21 8.34
CA LEU A 558 -0.15 -21.35 9.77
C LEU A 558 -0.77 -20.23 10.61
N TYR A 559 -1.02 -19.08 9.99
CA TYR A 559 -1.54 -17.90 10.64
C TYR A 559 -2.44 -17.11 9.70
N ALA A 560 -3.55 -16.61 10.24
CA ALA A 560 -4.47 -15.71 9.57
C ALA A 560 -4.98 -14.68 10.58
N ASN A 561 -4.90 -13.40 10.24
CA ASN A 561 -5.68 -12.36 10.90
C ASN A 561 -6.33 -11.46 9.85
N THR A 562 -7.65 -11.42 9.91
CA THR A 562 -8.47 -10.72 8.93
C THR A 562 -8.98 -9.36 9.42
N GLU A 563 -8.44 -8.73 10.46
CA GLU A 563 -9.03 -7.49 11.03
C GLU A 563 -7.99 -6.45 11.47
N LYS A 564 -6.84 -6.88 11.98
CA LYS A 564 -5.88 -5.96 12.56
C LYS A 564 -5.05 -5.27 11.49
N ARG A 565 -4.68 -4.02 11.76
CA ARG A 565 -3.75 -3.19 10.99
C ARG A 565 -2.41 -3.14 11.69
N GLY A 566 -1.33 -2.87 10.97
CA GLY A 566 -0.01 -2.89 11.57
C GLY A 566 1.12 -3.16 10.57
N PHE A 567 2.07 -3.97 11.00
CA PHE A 567 3.27 -4.33 10.24
C PHE A 567 3.89 -5.61 10.83
N PHE A 568 4.98 -6.10 10.23
CA PHE A 568 5.78 -7.14 10.87
C PHE A 568 7.26 -6.78 10.94
N VAL A 569 7.93 -7.31 11.97
CA VAL A 569 9.36 -7.14 12.22
C VAL A 569 10.04 -8.47 11.97
N VAL A 570 11.11 -8.43 11.18
CA VAL A 570 12.00 -9.56 10.98
C VAL A 570 13.23 -9.41 11.87
N ASP A 571 13.54 -10.49 12.56
CA ASP A 571 14.74 -10.68 13.37
C ASP A 571 15.47 -11.92 12.84
N LEU A 572 16.60 -11.69 12.19
CA LEU A 572 17.30 -12.68 11.38
C LEU A 572 18.66 -13.01 11.97
N THR A 573 18.95 -14.29 12.19
CA THR A 573 20.28 -14.83 12.54
C THR A 573 20.66 -15.95 11.58
N HIS A 574 21.86 -16.50 11.70
CA HIS A 574 22.26 -17.66 10.87
C HIS A 574 21.41 -18.92 11.13
N GLU A 575 20.78 -19.02 12.30
CA GLU A 575 19.99 -20.17 12.73
C GLU A 575 18.50 -19.99 12.45
N THR A 576 17.98 -18.76 12.62
CA THR A 576 16.54 -18.52 12.62
C THR A 576 16.16 -17.26 11.86
N HIS A 577 15.09 -17.37 11.08
CA HIS A 577 14.28 -16.24 10.65
C HIS A 577 13.09 -16.15 11.60
N ARG A 578 12.92 -15.01 12.28
CA ARG A 578 11.77 -14.75 13.14
C ARG A 578 10.99 -13.56 12.62
N ALA A 579 9.71 -13.77 12.33
CA ALA A 579 8.77 -12.69 12.02
C ALA A 579 7.83 -12.45 13.20
N THR A 580 7.64 -11.19 13.60
CA THR A 580 6.68 -10.80 14.64
C THR A 580 5.70 -9.80 14.06
N TYR A 581 4.41 -10.16 14.00
CA TYR A 581 3.34 -9.23 13.69
C TYR A 581 3.13 -8.28 14.85
N VAL A 582 3.08 -6.99 14.54
CA VAL A 582 2.76 -5.91 15.48
C VAL A 582 1.51 -5.23 14.97
N SER A 583 0.44 -5.29 15.76
CA SER A 583 -0.84 -4.67 15.41
C SER A 583 -1.06 -3.38 16.17
N VAL A 584 -1.93 -2.54 15.61
CA VAL A 584 -2.64 -1.48 16.33
C VAL A 584 -4.10 -1.88 16.50
N ASP A 585 -4.73 -1.50 17.61
CA ASP A 585 -6.13 -1.83 17.88
C ASP A 585 -7.12 -1.00 17.08
N GLN A 586 -6.71 0.17 16.59
CA GLN A 586 -7.52 1.06 15.75
C GLN A 586 -6.67 2.03 14.92
N VAL A 587 -7.27 2.58 13.86
CA VAL A 587 -6.66 3.59 12.97
C VAL A 587 -7.49 4.87 12.87
N GLU A 588 -8.70 4.85 13.42
CA GLU A 588 -9.69 5.93 13.35
C GLU A 588 -9.29 7.14 14.18
N THR A 589 -8.50 6.92 15.24
CA THR A 589 -7.98 7.99 16.10
C THR A 589 -6.51 7.75 16.41
N ARG A 590 -5.82 8.79 16.89
CA ARG A 590 -4.42 8.71 17.36
C ARG A 590 -4.28 8.15 18.78
N ASP A 591 -5.38 7.87 19.49
CA ASP A 591 -5.35 7.24 20.81
C ASP A 591 -5.47 5.72 20.64
N TYR A 592 -4.35 5.03 20.42
CA TYR A 592 -4.36 3.61 20.09
C TYR A 592 -3.34 2.83 20.93
N LYS A 593 -3.51 1.51 20.98
CA LYS A 593 -2.54 0.58 21.57
C LYS A 593 -1.88 -0.23 20.47
N ALA A 594 -0.58 -0.41 20.61
CA ALA A 594 0.20 -1.33 19.80
C ALA A 594 0.59 -2.56 20.62
N PHE A 595 0.54 -3.75 20.02
CA PHE A 595 0.83 -5.02 20.69
C PHE A 595 1.41 -6.04 19.70
N CYS A 596 2.17 -7.01 20.22
CA CYS A 596 2.61 -8.15 19.41
C CYS A 596 1.48 -9.15 19.29
N GLU A 597 1.14 -9.48 18.05
CA GLU A 597 -0.03 -10.27 17.69
C GLU A 597 0.33 -11.75 17.56
N ALA A 598 1.36 -12.05 16.78
CA ALA A 598 1.83 -13.39 16.53
C ALA A 598 3.33 -13.39 16.19
N ARG A 599 4.01 -14.50 16.50
CA ARG A 599 5.43 -14.67 16.20
C ARG A 599 5.67 -16.00 15.50
N LEU A 600 6.34 -15.93 14.36
CA LEU A 600 6.71 -17.08 13.54
C LEU A 600 8.22 -17.30 13.64
N GLU A 601 8.63 -18.55 13.54
CA GLU A 601 10.04 -18.91 13.43
C GLU A 601 10.25 -19.97 12.35
N TYR A 602 11.25 -19.75 11.53
CA TYR A 602 11.69 -20.64 10.48
C TYR A 602 13.18 -20.91 10.64
N ASP A 603 13.53 -22.19 10.75
CA ASP A 603 14.91 -22.60 11.02
C ASP A 603 15.68 -22.71 9.71
N SER A 604 16.94 -22.27 9.73
CA SER A 604 17.84 -22.47 8.60
C SER A 604 18.22 -23.95 8.48
N VAL A 605 18.51 -24.37 7.25
CA VAL A 605 19.09 -25.69 6.94
C VAL A 605 20.52 -25.52 6.44
N GLY A 606 21.37 -26.46 6.82
CA GLY A 606 22.78 -26.48 6.45
C GLY A 606 23.00 -26.83 4.97
N VAL A 607 24.19 -26.56 4.46
CA VAL A 607 24.59 -26.91 3.08
C VAL A 607 24.42 -28.42 2.86
N GLY A 608 23.73 -28.79 1.79
CA GLY A 608 23.48 -30.20 1.42
C GLY A 608 22.40 -30.90 2.24
N GLN A 609 21.78 -30.23 3.22
CA GLN A 609 20.64 -30.76 3.96
C GLN A 609 19.33 -30.47 3.22
N ARG A 610 18.36 -31.39 3.35
CA ARG A 610 17.00 -31.18 2.87
C ARG A 610 16.15 -30.54 3.96
N ARG A 611 15.21 -29.69 3.54
CA ARG A 611 14.21 -29.13 4.45
C ARG A 611 13.12 -30.15 4.72
N GLU A 612 12.98 -30.51 5.99
CA GLU A 612 11.93 -31.43 6.45
C GLU A 612 10.81 -30.70 7.23
N LYS A 613 11.13 -29.54 7.81
CA LYS A 613 10.21 -28.76 8.63
C LYS A 613 9.97 -27.38 8.02
N GLY A 614 8.71 -26.98 8.05
CA GLY A 614 8.26 -25.65 7.68
C GLY A 614 8.45 -24.63 8.79
N MET A 615 8.00 -23.41 8.51
CA MET A 615 7.81 -22.36 9.52
C MET A 615 6.81 -22.83 10.58
N ARG A 616 6.91 -22.27 11.78
CA ARG A 616 5.99 -22.55 12.89
C ARG A 616 5.56 -21.28 13.61
N LEU A 617 4.34 -21.30 14.11
CA LEU A 617 3.83 -20.31 15.05
C LEU A 617 4.38 -20.61 16.46
N LEU A 618 4.92 -19.61 17.14
CA LEU A 618 5.41 -19.73 18.51
C LEU A 618 4.31 -19.42 19.52
N SER A 619 4.30 -20.15 20.64
CA SER A 619 3.37 -19.89 21.74
C SER A 619 3.84 -18.72 22.61
N GLY A 620 2.95 -17.75 22.86
CA GLY A 620 3.14 -16.65 23.82
C GLY A 620 3.34 -15.27 23.18
N GLU A 621 2.68 -14.26 23.75
CA GLU A 621 2.74 -12.86 23.32
C GLU A 621 3.85 -12.11 24.07
N HIS A 622 5.10 -12.19 23.65
CA HIS A 622 6.18 -11.39 24.28
C HIS A 622 6.93 -10.58 23.21
N CYS A 623 6.72 -9.27 23.22
CA CYS A 623 7.55 -8.32 22.49
C CYS A 623 8.91 -8.18 23.22
N ASP A 624 9.93 -8.95 22.83
CA ASP A 624 11.31 -8.64 23.23
C ASP A 624 12.01 -7.85 22.11
N PHE A 625 11.58 -6.60 21.94
CA PHE A 625 12.25 -5.65 21.04
C PHE A 625 13.34 -4.84 21.75
N GLY A 626 13.63 -5.14 23.02
CA GLY A 626 14.70 -4.55 23.81
C GLY A 626 14.33 -3.36 24.70
N GLY A 627 13.07 -2.92 24.76
CA GLY A 627 12.52 -1.88 25.67
C GLY A 627 13.16 -0.48 25.57
N PRO A 628 12.44 0.61 25.89
CA PRO A 628 13.03 1.94 25.86
C PRO A 628 14.22 2.03 26.85
N ARG A 629 15.36 2.60 26.43
CA ARG A 629 16.35 3.12 27.38
C ARG A 629 15.65 4.18 28.21
N GLU A 630 15.67 4.05 29.54
CA GLU A 630 15.23 5.10 30.45
C GLU A 630 15.90 6.44 30.09
N GLY A 631 15.10 7.34 29.54
CA GLY A 631 15.34 8.76 29.33
C GLY A 631 14.01 9.46 29.62
N PRO A 632 14.03 10.63 30.27
CA PRO A 632 13.18 10.92 31.41
C PRO A 632 11.68 10.69 31.16
N ALA A 633 11.08 9.94 32.09
CA ALA A 633 9.65 9.99 32.36
C ALA A 633 9.20 11.45 32.51
N ASP A 634 7.95 11.70 32.12
CA ASP A 634 7.29 13.00 31.96
C ASP A 634 7.70 13.80 30.71
N ARG A 635 6.99 13.54 29.61
CA ARG A 635 6.51 14.65 28.78
C ARG A 635 5.01 14.79 28.98
N LYS A 636 4.65 15.62 29.97
CA LYS A 636 3.56 16.57 29.75
C LYS A 636 3.81 17.22 28.39
N GLU A 637 2.78 17.28 27.58
CA GLU A 637 2.73 18.06 26.35
C GLU A 637 3.65 19.28 26.44
N ALA A 638 4.72 19.30 25.65
CA ALA A 638 5.31 20.55 25.27
C ALA A 638 4.26 21.22 24.38
N GLY A 639 3.35 21.93 25.02
CA GLY A 639 2.32 22.72 24.36
C GLY A 639 2.99 23.72 23.43
N VAL A 640 2.97 23.41 22.13
CA VAL A 640 2.73 24.45 21.13
C VAL A 640 1.26 24.76 21.28
N GLY A 641 0.95 25.80 22.06
CA GLY A 641 -0.42 26.13 22.44
C GLY A 641 -1.31 26.40 21.24
N SER A 642 -2.14 25.44 20.87
CA SER A 642 -3.38 25.68 20.16
C SER A 642 -4.45 26.03 21.19
N GLN A 643 -4.58 27.31 21.52
CA GLN A 643 -5.76 27.80 22.23
C GLN A 643 -6.97 27.74 21.28
N TYR A 644 -7.58 26.57 21.15
CA TYR A 644 -8.98 26.49 20.75
C TYR A 644 -9.82 26.53 22.01
N TRP A 645 -10.30 27.73 22.36
CA TRP A 645 -11.33 27.88 23.37
C TRP A 645 -12.61 27.20 22.89
N VAL A 646 -13.03 26.18 23.63
CA VAL A 646 -14.38 25.65 23.64
C VAL A 646 -15.30 26.78 24.12
N ALA A 647 -16.16 27.29 23.25
CA ALA A 647 -17.30 28.11 23.63
C ALA A 647 -18.59 27.31 23.38
N ALA A 648 -19.19 26.82 24.45
CA ALA A 648 -20.57 26.33 24.48
C ALA A 648 -21.57 27.51 24.29
N PRO A 649 -22.84 27.24 23.92
CA PRO A 649 -23.65 28.13 23.09
C PRO A 649 -24.38 29.21 23.90
N PHE A 650 -24.46 30.42 23.34
CA PHE A 650 -25.45 31.42 23.75
C PHE A 650 -26.39 31.75 22.58
N VAL A 651 -27.67 31.45 22.82
CA VAL A 651 -28.83 31.81 21.99
C VAL A 651 -29.08 33.30 22.09
N ILE A 652 -29.02 34.04 20.97
CA ILE A 652 -29.75 35.31 20.78
C ILE A 652 -30.26 35.41 19.33
N THR A 653 -31.55 35.07 19.19
CA THR A 653 -32.61 35.60 18.30
C THR A 653 -32.28 36.30 16.97
N SER A 654 -32.78 35.70 15.89
CA SER A 654 -33.67 36.28 14.87
C SER A 654 -33.52 37.77 14.51
N ALA A 655 -32.82 38.05 13.39
CA ALA A 655 -33.22 39.00 12.35
C ALA A 655 -32.01 39.31 11.43
N ILE A 656 -31.74 38.47 10.43
CA ILE A 656 -31.11 38.79 9.13
C ILE A 656 -31.32 37.52 8.28
N LEU A 657 -32.56 37.28 7.86
CA LEU A 657 -32.86 36.21 6.89
C LEU A 657 -34.03 36.61 5.97
N ILE A 658 -34.02 37.87 5.51
CA ILE A 658 -34.90 38.36 4.45
C ILE A 658 -34.11 39.41 3.66
N MET A 659 -33.18 39.00 2.79
CA MET A 659 -32.69 39.88 1.71
C MET A 659 -31.79 39.24 0.62
N LEU A 660 -31.73 37.90 0.47
CA LEU A 660 -30.88 37.26 -0.57
C LEU A 660 -31.59 36.18 -1.40
N VAL A 661 -32.88 36.39 -1.73
CA VAL A 661 -33.67 35.49 -2.59
C VAL A 661 -33.81 35.94 -4.08
N PRO A 662 -33.51 37.18 -4.52
CA PRO A 662 -33.61 37.50 -5.97
C PRO A 662 -32.40 37.12 -6.85
N GLY A 663 -31.24 36.78 -6.27
CA GLY A 663 -29.99 36.62 -7.02
C GLY A 663 -29.83 35.30 -7.80
N LEU A 664 -30.43 34.21 -7.33
CA LEU A 664 -30.21 32.87 -7.91
C LEU A 664 -30.99 32.62 -9.21
N VAL A 665 -32.08 33.35 -9.45
CA VAL A 665 -32.96 33.15 -10.63
C VAL A 665 -32.44 33.87 -11.89
N LEU A 666 -31.68 34.96 -11.72
CA LEU A 666 -31.07 35.72 -12.84
C LEU A 666 -29.78 35.08 -13.38
N TRP A 667 -29.07 34.30 -12.55
CA TRP A 667 -27.85 33.61 -12.96
C TRP A 667 -28.13 32.40 -13.87
N LYS A 668 -29.18 31.61 -13.59
CA LYS A 668 -29.59 30.47 -14.43
C LYS A 668 -30.09 30.86 -15.84
N ARG A 669 -30.59 32.08 -16.05
CA ARG A 669 -31.01 32.55 -17.40
C ARG A 669 -29.86 33.11 -18.25
N ARG A 670 -28.73 33.52 -17.65
CA ARG A 670 -27.56 34.03 -18.40
C ARG A 670 -26.60 32.94 -18.89
N SER A 671 -26.58 31.75 -18.25
CA SER A 671 -25.75 30.63 -18.71
C SER A 671 -26.35 29.90 -19.92
N ALA A 672 -27.68 29.83 -20.04
CA ALA A 672 -28.37 29.22 -21.18
C ALA A 672 -28.11 29.97 -22.50
N ARG A 673 -28.20 31.30 -22.51
CA ARG A 673 -27.92 32.13 -23.71
C ARG A 673 -26.45 32.12 -24.17
N LYS A 674 -25.51 31.77 -23.28
CA LYS A 674 -24.09 31.63 -23.66
C LYS A 674 -23.79 30.30 -24.36
N ARG A 675 -24.54 29.22 -24.03
CA ARG A 675 -24.40 27.93 -24.72
C ARG A 675 -24.99 27.97 -26.12
N GLU A 676 -26.13 28.64 -26.32
CA GLU A 676 -26.73 28.79 -27.66
C GLU A 676 -25.84 29.58 -28.64
N ARG A 677 -25.08 30.58 -28.15
CA ARG A 677 -24.13 31.33 -28.99
C ARG A 677 -22.87 30.54 -29.37
N TYR A 678 -22.43 29.61 -28.51
CA TYR A 678 -21.27 28.75 -28.80
C TYR A 678 -21.63 27.67 -29.84
N ILE A 679 -22.85 27.15 -29.77
CA ILE A 679 -23.35 26.16 -30.74
C ILE A 679 -23.54 26.81 -32.13
N ALA A 680 -24.07 28.03 -32.18
CA ALA A 680 -24.22 28.78 -33.45
C ALA A 680 -22.87 29.15 -34.11
N MET A 681 -21.78 29.28 -33.34
CA MET A 681 -20.44 29.55 -33.87
C MET A 681 -19.78 28.32 -34.50
N MET A 682 -20.15 27.11 -34.05
CA MET A 682 -19.59 25.86 -34.56
C MET A 682 -20.22 25.40 -35.89
N GLU A 683 -21.34 26.00 -36.30
CA GLU A 683 -22.04 25.69 -37.55
C GLU A 683 -21.71 26.67 -38.70
N MET A 684 -20.86 27.67 -38.46
CA MET A 684 -20.43 28.65 -39.46
C MET A 684 -19.27 28.15 -40.31
N SER A 685 -19.23 28.54 -41.58
CA SER A 685 -18.13 28.18 -42.47
C SER A 685 -16.83 28.91 -42.09
N LEU A 686 -15.68 28.34 -42.45
CA LEU A 686 -14.36 28.86 -42.08
C LEU A 686 -14.11 30.29 -42.61
N GLU A 687 -14.74 30.66 -43.73
CA GLU A 687 -14.67 32.01 -44.32
C GLU A 687 -15.46 33.04 -43.50
N GLU A 688 -16.58 32.66 -42.87
CA GLU A 688 -17.38 33.56 -42.03
C GLU A 688 -16.77 33.80 -40.64
N GLN A 689 -15.89 32.91 -40.18
CA GLN A 689 -15.17 33.06 -38.91
C GLN A 689 -13.96 34.01 -39.02
N GLN A 690 -13.47 34.30 -40.23
CA GLN A 690 -12.31 35.17 -40.43
C GLN A 690 -12.68 36.65 -40.65
N GLU A 691 -13.93 36.98 -40.95
CA GLU A 691 -14.41 38.38 -41.08
C GLU A 691 -14.94 39.00 -39.77
N LEU A 692 -15.18 38.19 -38.73
CA LEU A 692 -15.61 38.60 -37.39
C LEU A 692 -14.42 38.81 -36.44
#